data_AF-A0A7Y8FUX6-F1
#
_entry.id   AF-A0A7Y8FUX6-F1
#
_cell.length_a   1.000
_cell.length_b   1.000
_cell.length_c   1.000
_cell.angle_alpha   90.00
_cell.angle_beta   90.00
_cell.angle_gamma   90.00
#
_symmetry.space_group_name_H-M   'P 1'
#
loop_
_entity.id
_entity.type
_entity.pdbx_description
1 polymer ?
#
loop_
_entity_poly.entity_id
_entity_poly.type
_entity_poly.pdbx_seq_one_letter_code
_entity_poly.pdbx_strand_id
1 'polypeptide(L)'
;MLSDGQGHWRLDRHARLEGGMPRQRVAALIDRKKQRLAQLNPMLEVHSRELTPMANHLQQLLQAVTMARTQLAEQKLALRKDWEMLNNPGLLPALQPRIAERHAQRQRSTARARVQWDIAVDNYRTNAQGLLTGLQQSEAMATEMMELDRTEPTYKEARDNATSNIYKHWLATYAHQHQKIADTLETQRGESFSALLKRIDRELPNYITDGYDEYISAATQRLEALNELLESAEKCEAIMQQASPALRESLLKEHPEFQNISSLVIKQHILLSLVEVLLNRALDADKPQERPFLELLADRQIYATVNAHTEMRRTAGYSETEQINVLKDVLQHYESLENAVLSLTDMGCALLREQYRALFVQQLSEARTSLEAQLANLILVEERLAPRPARDKAKRQKPASRRVIKTADKKSLVGDVRTGQADEPGNYVDIVDTLTGAIVATYHEHASEGVWKIVEPASVPTKAPTPAARPLRRIRADAQAIKAQRAGIDASIRFQQRKLLEPSQREEVDPHDWDVMLSQHAAKFEALAEELKSATDEPAIDLRNSYREEARAATAQARQLCAEGYLLQRPKAAKVDYLHTHGFVDINLVKKRVPLKAGDYLTEYVIRDKRKIKPGQRSEDADLWFAHFHYRSVESPASKPDFGHLKTPAERRFTRKELIDQARANNRAVINLDKALIEAPLDQKLFLILEV
;
A
#
# COMPACT_ATOMS: atom_id res chain seq x y z
N MET A 1 30.00 -4.23 -61.69
CA MET A 1 30.89 -4.59 -62.82
C MET A 1 30.50 -3.72 -64.00
N LEU A 2 31.46 -3.18 -64.73
CA LEU A 2 31.22 -2.35 -65.92
C LEU A 2 31.78 -3.08 -67.15
N SER A 3 30.98 -3.15 -68.21
CA SER A 3 31.35 -3.70 -69.52
C SER A 3 31.71 -2.57 -70.48
N ASP A 4 32.70 -2.78 -71.34
CA ASP A 4 33.07 -1.85 -72.42
C ASP A 4 32.22 -2.04 -73.70
N GLY A 5 31.25 -2.95 -73.67
CA GLY A 5 30.42 -3.28 -74.83
C GLY A 5 31.11 -4.18 -75.87
N GLN A 6 32.35 -4.61 -75.63
CA GLN A 6 33.11 -5.53 -76.50
C GLN A 6 33.40 -6.89 -75.83
N GLY A 7 32.78 -7.15 -74.68
CA GLY A 7 32.89 -8.43 -73.97
C GLY A 7 33.96 -8.46 -72.87
N HIS A 8 34.64 -7.34 -72.57
CA HIS A 8 35.53 -7.25 -71.43
C HIS A 8 34.81 -6.67 -70.21
N TRP A 9 34.90 -7.38 -69.09
CA TRP A 9 34.29 -6.97 -67.83
C TRP A 9 35.37 -6.59 -66.83
N ARG A 10 35.23 -5.41 -66.22
CA ARG A 10 36.05 -4.99 -65.10
C ARG A 10 35.22 -4.89 -63.83
N LEU A 11 35.83 -5.32 -62.72
CA LEU A 11 35.27 -5.10 -61.39
C LEU A 11 35.24 -3.59 -61.12
N ASP A 12 34.04 -3.06 -60.93
CA ASP A 12 33.88 -1.66 -60.55
C ASP A 12 34.34 -1.50 -59.10
N ARG A 13 35.52 -0.89 -58.92
CA ARG A 13 36.12 -0.63 -57.61
C ARG A 13 35.64 0.72 -57.03
N HIS A 14 34.67 1.39 -57.66
CA HIS A 14 34.06 2.61 -57.16
C HIS A 14 32.79 2.32 -56.38
N ALA A 15 32.85 1.38 -55.43
CA ALA A 15 31.93 1.35 -54.31
C ALA A 15 32.13 2.63 -53.48
N ARG A 16 31.60 3.75 -53.98
CA ARG A 16 31.40 4.97 -53.20
C ARG A 16 30.08 4.76 -52.49
N LEU A 17 30.08 4.90 -51.16
CA LEU A 17 28.84 4.96 -50.39
C LEU A 17 27.94 6.02 -51.04
N GLU A 18 26.83 5.60 -51.66
CA GLU A 18 25.75 6.49 -52.08
C GLU A 18 25.19 7.13 -50.80
N GLY A 19 25.70 8.32 -50.47
CA GLY A 19 25.38 9.00 -49.20
C GLY A 19 26.52 9.84 -48.58
N GLY A 20 27.72 9.86 -49.17
CA GLY A 20 28.82 10.71 -48.67
C GLY A 20 28.53 12.21 -48.83
N MET A 21 28.47 12.95 -47.73
CA MET A 21 28.27 14.41 -47.73
C MET A 21 29.37 15.11 -48.56
N PRO A 22 29.05 16.07 -49.45
CA PRO A 22 30.04 16.80 -50.25
C PRO A 22 31.18 17.39 -49.40
N ARG A 23 32.44 17.27 -49.83
CA ARG A 23 33.63 17.74 -49.07
C ARG A 23 33.52 19.20 -48.59
N GLN A 24 32.92 20.08 -49.39
CA GLN A 24 32.67 21.48 -49.02
C GLN A 24 31.66 21.61 -47.87
N ARG A 25 30.62 20.77 -47.82
CA ARG A 25 29.65 20.74 -46.71
C ARG A 25 30.28 20.18 -45.43
N VAL A 26 31.17 19.19 -45.54
CA VAL A 26 31.94 18.66 -44.41
C VAL A 26 32.89 19.72 -43.84
N ALA A 27 33.63 20.45 -44.70
CA ALA A 27 34.48 21.54 -44.26
C ALA A 27 33.69 22.67 -43.58
N ALA A 28 32.57 23.10 -44.18
CA ALA A 28 31.69 24.11 -43.58
C ALA A 28 31.10 23.67 -42.23
N LEU A 29 30.79 22.38 -42.06
CA LEU A 29 30.35 21.83 -40.78
C LEU A 29 31.46 21.87 -39.73
N ILE A 30 32.69 21.48 -40.10
CA ILE A 30 33.86 21.54 -39.21
C ILE A 30 34.14 22.98 -38.77
N ASP A 31 34.08 23.95 -39.69
CA ASP A 31 34.31 25.36 -39.37
C ASP A 31 33.23 25.91 -38.44
N ARG A 32 31.95 25.57 -38.67
CA ARG A 32 30.85 25.93 -37.76
C ARG A 32 31.06 25.36 -36.36
N LYS A 33 31.47 24.10 -36.25
CA LYS A 33 31.77 23.46 -34.96
C LYS A 33 32.90 24.19 -34.23
N LYS A 34 34.00 24.49 -34.93
CA LYS A 34 35.15 25.24 -34.37
C LYS A 34 34.75 26.63 -33.90
N GLN A 35 33.98 27.37 -34.70
CA GLN A 35 33.49 28.70 -34.33
C GLN A 35 32.61 28.63 -33.07
N ARG A 36 31.73 27.64 -32.98
CA ARG A 36 30.86 27.47 -31.81
C ARG A 36 31.66 27.11 -30.55
N LEU A 37 32.66 26.21 -30.66
CA LEU A 37 33.56 25.89 -29.55
C LEU A 37 34.38 27.11 -29.10
N ALA A 38 34.86 27.93 -30.05
CA ALA A 38 35.58 29.17 -29.73
C ALA A 38 34.71 30.20 -28.98
N GLN A 39 33.39 30.13 -29.13
CA GLN A 39 32.43 30.92 -28.34
C GLN A 39 32.17 30.29 -26.96
N LEU A 40 31.94 28.98 -26.91
CA LEU A 40 31.52 28.30 -25.69
C LEU A 40 32.64 28.14 -24.65
N ASN A 41 33.89 27.88 -25.08
CA ASN A 41 35.04 27.74 -24.17
C ASN A 41 35.19 28.93 -23.20
N PRO A 42 35.33 30.19 -23.67
CA PRO A 42 35.48 31.33 -22.77
C PRO A 42 34.21 31.61 -21.95
N MET A 43 33.01 31.34 -22.50
CA MET A 43 31.77 31.48 -21.76
C MET A 43 31.73 30.53 -20.56
N LEU A 44 32.08 29.26 -20.75
CA LEU A 44 32.12 28.26 -19.68
C LEU A 44 33.17 28.61 -18.62
N GLU A 45 34.34 29.09 -19.01
CA GLU A 45 35.38 29.52 -18.07
C GLU A 45 34.94 30.71 -17.20
N VAL A 46 34.39 31.76 -17.82
CA VAL A 46 33.88 32.94 -17.11
C VAL A 46 32.78 32.52 -16.14
N HIS A 47 31.82 31.74 -16.64
CA HIS A 47 30.69 31.27 -15.85
C HIS A 47 31.16 30.40 -14.67
N SER A 48 32.13 29.50 -14.86
CA SER A 48 32.71 28.71 -13.76
C SER A 48 33.36 29.57 -12.68
N ARG A 49 34.01 30.68 -13.04
CA ARG A 49 34.61 31.62 -12.07
C ARG A 49 33.52 32.35 -11.28
N GLU A 50 32.41 32.70 -11.91
CA GLU A 50 31.26 33.34 -11.26
C GLU A 50 30.54 32.41 -10.26
N LEU A 51 30.44 31.11 -10.57
CA LEU A 51 29.79 30.12 -9.69
C LEU A 51 30.63 29.72 -8.48
N THR A 52 31.96 29.82 -8.55
CA THR A 52 32.86 29.42 -7.46
C THR A 52 32.57 30.11 -6.12
N PRO A 53 32.47 31.45 -6.02
CA PRO A 53 32.13 32.12 -4.76
C PRO A 53 30.74 31.75 -4.25
N MET A 54 29.77 31.52 -5.15
CA MET A 54 28.42 31.08 -4.77
C MET A 54 28.45 29.68 -4.16
N ALA A 55 29.22 28.76 -4.73
CA ALA A 55 29.41 27.41 -4.21
C ALA A 55 30.06 27.43 -2.81
N ASN A 56 31.10 28.24 -2.60
CA ASN A 56 31.75 28.41 -1.30
C ASN A 56 30.78 28.98 -0.25
N HIS A 57 29.99 29.98 -0.61
CA HIS A 57 28.98 30.54 0.29
C HIS A 57 27.91 29.50 0.66
N LEU A 58 27.43 28.73 -0.33
CA LEU A 58 26.42 27.70 -0.09
C LEU A 58 26.96 26.59 0.82
N GLN A 59 28.24 26.24 0.72
CA GLN A 59 28.89 25.30 1.64
C GLN A 59 28.89 25.80 3.09
N GLN A 60 29.10 27.10 3.33
CA GLN A 60 29.01 27.69 4.67
C GLN A 60 27.57 27.64 5.21
N LEU A 61 26.57 27.92 4.36
CA LEU A 61 25.17 27.80 4.74
C LEU A 61 24.80 26.35 5.09
N LEU A 62 25.30 25.38 4.32
CA LEU A 62 25.09 23.96 4.62
C LEU A 62 25.71 23.56 5.97
N GLN A 63 26.90 24.07 6.30
CA GLN A 63 27.51 23.87 7.62
C GLN A 63 26.64 24.46 8.74
N ALA A 64 26.07 25.66 8.55
CA ALA A 64 25.14 26.25 9.50
C ALA A 64 23.88 25.40 9.70
N VAL A 65 23.33 24.82 8.62
CA VAL A 65 22.21 23.86 8.70
C VAL A 65 22.60 22.64 9.53
N THR A 66 23.79 22.05 9.28
CA THR A 66 24.28 20.90 10.05
C THR A 66 24.44 21.23 11.53
N MET A 67 25.02 22.39 11.88
CA MET A 67 25.19 22.80 13.27
C MET A 67 23.86 23.02 13.97
N ALA A 68 22.92 23.73 13.34
CA ALA A 68 21.58 23.97 13.91
C ALA A 68 20.82 22.65 14.09
N ARG A 69 20.98 21.69 13.17
CA ARG A 69 20.40 20.35 13.28
C ARG A 69 20.93 19.59 14.49
N THR A 70 22.25 19.58 14.71
CA THR A 70 22.88 18.92 15.86
C THR A 70 22.34 19.51 17.16
N GLN A 71 22.26 20.84 17.26
CA GLN A 71 21.70 21.52 18.41
C GLN A 71 20.22 21.13 18.64
N LEU A 72 19.40 21.09 17.58
CA LEU A 72 18.01 20.65 17.69
C LEU A 72 17.91 19.20 18.21
N ALA A 73 18.73 18.28 17.70
CA ALA A 73 18.73 16.88 18.13
C ALA A 73 19.07 16.74 19.63
N GLU A 74 20.06 17.50 20.13
CA GLU A 74 20.41 17.55 21.55
C GLU A 74 19.25 18.07 22.42
N GLN A 75 18.59 19.14 21.99
CA GLN A 75 17.45 19.71 22.72
C GLN A 75 16.27 18.72 22.77
N LYS A 76 15.94 18.08 21.64
CA LYS A 76 14.88 17.06 21.55
C LYS A 76 15.15 15.88 22.48
N LEU A 77 16.38 15.35 22.47
CA LEU A 77 16.78 14.26 23.36
C LEU A 77 16.63 14.64 24.84
N ALA A 78 17.05 15.85 25.20
CA ALA A 78 16.92 16.34 26.57
C ALA A 78 15.45 16.56 26.96
N LEU A 79 14.63 17.11 26.07
CA LEU A 79 13.19 17.31 26.31
C LEU A 79 12.48 15.98 26.54
N ARG A 80 12.75 14.98 25.69
CA ARG A 80 12.18 13.63 25.80
C ARG A 80 12.52 12.97 27.13
N LYS A 81 13.78 13.05 27.58
CA LYS A 81 14.19 12.51 28.89
C LYS A 81 13.38 13.10 30.05
N ASP A 82 13.08 14.40 30.00
CA ASP A 82 12.27 15.04 31.06
C ASP A 82 10.81 14.61 30.97
N TRP A 83 10.28 14.46 29.76
CA TRP A 83 8.92 13.94 29.55
C TRP A 83 8.79 12.51 30.08
N GLU A 84 9.76 11.63 29.80
CA GLU A 84 9.79 10.26 30.32
C GLU A 84 9.89 10.24 31.86
N MET A 85 10.69 11.11 32.46
CA MET A 85 10.78 11.24 33.92
C MET A 85 9.45 11.67 34.55
N LEU A 86 8.76 12.66 33.96
CA LEU A 86 7.46 13.15 34.46
C LEU A 86 6.34 12.09 34.38
N ASN A 87 6.43 11.19 33.40
CA ASN A 87 5.47 10.09 33.23
C ASN A 87 5.88 8.81 33.97
N ASN A 88 7.00 8.82 34.69
CA ASN A 88 7.44 7.68 35.48
C ASN A 88 6.66 7.62 36.82
N PRO A 89 5.87 6.55 37.08
CA PRO A 89 5.13 6.41 38.34
C PRO A 89 6.02 6.39 39.59
N GLY A 90 7.31 6.05 39.45
CA GLY A 90 8.30 6.04 40.53
C GLY A 90 8.98 7.38 40.81
N LEU A 91 8.59 8.47 40.13
CA LEU A 91 9.17 9.79 40.39
C LEU A 91 8.78 10.29 41.80
N LEU A 92 9.78 10.67 42.59
CA LEU A 92 9.56 11.23 43.93
C LEU A 92 8.71 12.52 43.85
N PRO A 93 7.61 12.64 44.61
CA PRO A 93 6.75 13.83 44.58
C PRO A 93 7.48 15.15 44.82
N ALA A 94 8.51 15.15 45.68
CA ALA A 94 9.33 16.32 45.96
C ALA A 94 10.16 16.82 44.76
N LEU A 95 10.49 15.94 43.80
CA LEU A 95 11.26 16.29 42.60
C LEU A 95 10.36 16.74 41.45
N GLN A 96 9.07 16.41 41.49
CA GLN A 96 8.14 16.66 40.39
C GLN A 96 8.06 18.14 39.96
N PRO A 97 7.96 19.14 40.86
CA PRO A 97 7.92 20.56 40.46
C PRO A 97 9.20 21.00 39.73
N ARG A 98 10.36 20.57 40.22
CA ARG A 98 11.67 20.91 39.64
C ARG A 98 11.85 20.31 38.24
N ILE A 99 11.42 19.06 38.04
CA ILE A 99 11.47 18.43 36.72
C ILE A 99 10.47 19.08 35.77
N ALA A 100 9.27 19.44 36.24
CA ALA A 100 8.27 20.15 35.43
C ALA A 100 8.76 21.52 34.96
N GLU A 101 9.43 22.29 35.82
CA GLU A 101 10.03 23.57 35.44
C GLU A 101 11.14 23.40 34.39
N ARG A 102 12.03 22.41 34.59
CA ARG A 102 13.09 22.07 33.62
C ARG A 102 12.51 21.62 32.28
N HIS A 103 11.47 20.81 32.30
CA HIS A 103 10.75 20.37 31.10
C HIS A 103 10.19 21.56 30.33
N ALA A 104 9.49 22.49 31.01
CA ALA A 104 8.96 23.70 30.38
C ALA A 104 10.06 24.59 29.77
N GLN A 105 11.24 24.69 30.42
CA GLN A 105 12.40 25.38 29.85
C GLN A 105 12.95 24.66 28.60
N ARG A 106 13.01 23.32 28.62
CA ARG A 106 13.45 22.51 27.46
C ARG A 106 12.48 22.57 26.31
N GLN A 107 11.17 22.68 26.56
CA GLN A 107 10.18 22.91 25.50
C GLN A 107 10.47 24.20 24.75
N ARG A 108 10.66 25.32 25.47
CA ARG A 108 11.02 26.62 24.87
C ARG A 108 12.36 26.55 24.12
N SER A 109 13.36 25.89 24.69
CA SER A 109 14.69 25.76 24.09
C SER A 109 14.68 24.91 22.81
N THR A 110 13.90 23.82 22.81
CA THR A 110 13.68 22.96 21.63
C THR A 110 12.92 23.71 20.53
N ALA A 111 11.86 24.45 20.88
CA ALA A 111 11.12 25.27 19.93
C ALA A 111 12.03 26.33 19.28
N ARG A 112 12.89 27.00 20.07
CA ARG A 112 13.88 27.94 19.53
C ARG A 112 14.88 27.26 18.60
N ALA A 113 15.43 26.10 19.00
CA ALA A 113 16.38 25.36 18.17
C ALA A 113 15.74 24.91 16.84
N ARG A 114 14.46 24.53 16.85
CA ARG A 114 13.70 24.19 15.64
C ARG A 114 13.61 25.38 14.68
N VAL A 115 13.18 26.53 15.17
CA VAL A 115 13.11 27.77 14.37
C VAL A 115 14.49 28.15 13.81
N GLN A 116 15.57 28.01 14.57
CA GLN A 116 16.92 28.29 14.08
C GLN A 116 17.34 27.33 12.95
N TRP A 117 16.99 26.05 13.06
CA TRP A 117 17.23 25.08 12.00
C TRP A 117 16.40 25.38 10.75
N ASP A 118 15.11 25.70 10.90
CA ASP A 118 14.24 26.08 9.78
C ASP A 118 14.79 27.32 9.04
N ILE A 119 15.19 28.36 9.78
CA ILE A 119 15.85 29.56 9.21
C ILE A 119 17.12 29.19 8.45
N ALA A 120 17.96 28.31 9.00
CA ALA A 120 19.19 27.88 8.33
C ALA A 120 18.89 27.15 7.01
N VAL A 121 17.88 26.27 7.00
CA VAL A 121 17.44 25.53 5.80
C VAL A 121 16.88 26.49 4.75
N ASP A 122 16.04 27.46 5.15
CA ASP A 122 15.46 28.44 4.25
C ASP A 122 16.53 29.37 3.64
N ASN A 123 17.52 29.78 4.44
CA ASN A 123 18.68 30.52 3.95
C ASN A 123 19.47 29.72 2.92
N TYR A 124 19.77 28.44 3.20
CA TYR A 124 20.42 27.55 2.23
C TYR A 124 19.61 27.46 0.93
N ARG A 125 18.31 27.15 1.02
CA ARG A 125 17.43 26.96 -0.13
C ARG A 125 17.34 28.22 -0.99
N THR A 126 17.14 29.38 -0.36
CA THR A 126 17.00 30.66 -1.07
C THR A 126 18.27 31.03 -1.83
N ASN A 127 19.45 30.78 -1.23
CA ASN A 127 20.74 31.08 -1.86
C ASN A 127 21.20 30.01 -2.87
N ALA A 128 20.65 28.78 -2.82
CA ALA A 128 20.99 27.72 -3.75
C ALA A 128 20.46 27.97 -5.17
N GLN A 129 19.36 28.71 -5.33
CA GLN A 129 18.65 28.85 -6.62
C GLN A 129 19.52 29.42 -7.74
N GLY A 130 20.30 30.47 -7.43
CA GLY A 130 21.21 31.09 -8.40
C GLY A 130 22.32 30.14 -8.84
N LEU A 131 22.91 29.42 -7.89
CA LEU A 131 23.94 28.42 -8.18
C LEU A 131 23.38 27.27 -9.02
N LEU A 132 22.19 26.76 -8.67
CA LEU A 132 21.53 25.68 -9.40
C LEU A 132 21.28 26.05 -10.86
N THR A 133 20.76 27.26 -11.09
CA THR A 133 20.53 27.79 -12.45
C THR A 133 21.84 27.90 -13.23
N GLY A 134 22.89 28.39 -12.59
CA GLY A 134 24.20 28.50 -13.21
C GLY A 134 24.85 27.14 -13.52
N LEU A 135 24.68 26.15 -12.65
CA LEU A 135 25.17 24.79 -12.87
C LEU A 135 24.42 24.12 -14.04
N GLN A 136 23.10 24.30 -14.16
CA GLN A 136 22.32 23.80 -15.30
C GLN A 136 22.79 24.42 -16.63
N GLN A 137 23.11 25.71 -16.64
CA GLN A 137 23.70 26.36 -17.81
C GLN A 137 25.09 25.80 -18.15
N SER A 138 25.92 25.54 -17.13
CA SER A 138 27.24 24.91 -17.30
C SER A 138 27.12 23.51 -17.89
N GLU A 139 26.19 22.70 -17.37
CA GLU A 139 25.90 21.35 -17.84
C GLU A 139 25.45 21.36 -19.30
N ALA A 140 24.53 22.28 -19.67
CA ALA A 140 24.05 22.43 -21.04
C ALA A 140 25.16 22.87 -22.01
N MET A 141 25.96 23.87 -21.65
CA MET A 141 27.10 24.32 -22.47
C MET A 141 28.11 23.18 -22.66
N ALA A 142 28.50 22.50 -21.58
CA ALA A 142 29.45 21.40 -21.64
C ALA A 142 28.91 20.22 -22.47
N THR A 143 27.60 19.94 -22.39
CA THR A 143 26.93 18.92 -23.23
C THR A 143 27.01 19.29 -24.71
N GLU A 144 26.69 20.55 -25.07
CA GLU A 144 26.82 21.03 -26.45
C GLU A 144 28.27 20.88 -26.95
N MET A 145 29.24 21.25 -26.12
CA MET A 145 30.67 21.13 -26.46
C MET A 145 31.09 19.67 -26.69
N MET A 146 30.62 18.72 -25.87
CA MET A 146 30.84 17.28 -26.07
C MET A 146 30.25 16.76 -27.40
N GLU A 147 29.09 17.29 -27.83
CA GLU A 147 28.49 16.92 -29.12
C GLU A 147 29.26 17.49 -30.31
N LEU A 148 29.83 18.68 -30.14
CA LEU A 148 30.66 19.34 -31.15
C LEU A 148 32.01 18.64 -31.30
N ASP A 149 32.68 18.30 -30.19
CA ASP A 149 33.94 17.56 -30.13
C ASP A 149 33.93 16.49 -29.03
N ARG A 150 33.89 15.22 -29.46
CA ARG A 150 33.86 14.05 -28.57
C ARG A 150 35.25 13.60 -28.11
N THR A 151 36.31 14.20 -28.66
CA THR A 151 37.70 13.80 -28.37
C THR A 151 38.30 14.56 -27.20
N GLU A 152 37.70 15.69 -26.83
CA GLU A 152 38.14 16.55 -25.74
C GLU A 152 37.55 16.10 -24.38
N PRO A 153 38.35 15.50 -23.47
CA PRO A 153 37.86 14.96 -22.21
C PRO A 153 37.37 16.04 -21.23
N THR A 154 37.91 17.26 -21.30
CA THR A 154 37.58 18.33 -20.34
C THR A 154 36.11 18.75 -20.39
N TYR A 155 35.46 18.66 -21.56
CA TYR A 155 34.02 18.95 -21.70
C TYR A 155 33.16 17.94 -20.94
N LYS A 156 33.56 16.67 -20.96
CA LYS A 156 32.92 15.63 -20.15
C LYS A 156 33.11 15.89 -18.67
N GLU A 157 34.31 16.26 -18.25
CA GLU A 157 34.60 16.57 -16.83
C GLU A 157 33.79 17.76 -16.34
N ALA A 158 33.68 18.84 -17.12
CA ALA A 158 32.88 20.01 -16.78
C ALA A 158 31.38 19.66 -16.63
N ARG A 159 30.84 18.87 -17.57
CA ARG A 159 29.45 18.39 -17.51
C ARG A 159 29.23 17.51 -16.29
N ASP A 160 30.07 16.49 -16.09
CA ASP A 160 29.97 15.53 -14.98
C ASP A 160 30.10 16.26 -13.62
N ASN A 161 30.95 17.29 -13.51
CA ASN A 161 31.11 18.13 -12.32
C ASN A 161 29.85 18.97 -12.05
N ALA A 162 29.27 19.60 -13.09
CA ALA A 162 28.01 20.33 -12.95
C ALA A 162 26.86 19.40 -12.49
N THR A 163 26.69 18.25 -13.15
CA THR A 163 25.69 17.24 -12.76
C THR A 163 25.90 16.76 -11.31
N SER A 164 27.14 16.52 -10.88
CA SER A 164 27.46 16.11 -9.51
C SER A 164 27.06 17.16 -8.47
N ASN A 165 27.33 18.44 -8.70
CA ASN A 165 26.93 19.50 -7.78
C ASN A 165 25.41 19.70 -7.75
N ILE A 166 24.72 19.57 -8.89
CA ILE A 166 23.26 19.57 -8.95
C ILE A 166 22.70 18.40 -8.11
N TYR A 167 23.28 17.21 -8.26
CA TYR A 167 22.87 16.03 -7.47
C TYR A 167 23.07 16.25 -5.96
N LYS A 168 24.23 16.78 -5.55
CA LYS A 168 24.53 17.10 -4.14
C LYS A 168 23.53 18.08 -3.53
N HIS A 169 23.09 19.07 -4.31
CA HIS A 169 22.05 19.99 -3.87
C HIS A 169 20.73 19.24 -3.59
N TRP A 170 20.28 18.40 -4.51
CA TRP A 170 19.05 17.62 -4.31
C TRP A 170 19.16 16.62 -3.17
N LEU A 171 20.33 16.02 -2.95
CA LEU A 171 20.59 15.17 -1.79
C LEU A 171 20.50 15.94 -0.46
N ALA A 172 21.08 17.15 -0.39
CA ALA A 172 20.98 17.99 0.80
C ALA A 172 19.51 18.38 1.08
N THR A 173 18.78 18.82 0.04
CA THR A 173 17.35 19.14 0.14
C THR A 173 16.53 17.92 0.60
N TYR A 174 16.76 16.75 0.00
CA TYR A 174 16.14 15.49 0.41
C TYR A 174 16.40 15.18 1.89
N ALA A 175 17.65 15.31 2.35
CA ALA A 175 18.03 15.06 3.74
C ALA A 175 17.35 16.02 4.72
N HIS A 176 17.18 17.29 4.34
CA HIS A 176 16.50 18.30 5.17
C HIS A 176 15.00 18.01 5.28
N GLN A 177 14.35 17.68 4.16
CA GLN A 177 12.92 17.31 4.14
C GLN A 177 12.66 16.02 4.92
N HIS A 178 13.53 15.01 4.79
CA HIS A 178 13.46 13.80 5.61
C HIS A 178 13.58 14.11 7.12
N GLN A 179 14.41 15.09 7.50
CA GLN A 179 14.50 15.54 8.89
C GLN A 179 13.21 16.25 9.35
N LYS A 180 12.58 17.08 8.51
CA LYS A 180 11.27 17.70 8.82
C LYS A 180 10.22 16.63 9.11
N ILE A 181 10.18 15.56 8.30
CA ILE A 181 9.30 14.41 8.52
C ILE A 181 9.58 13.75 9.87
N ALA A 182 10.84 13.41 10.16
CA ALA A 182 11.23 12.76 11.42
C ALA A 182 10.86 13.61 12.65
N ASP A 183 10.86 14.92 12.50
CA ASP A 183 10.50 15.86 13.54
C ASP A 183 8.99 15.87 13.87
N THR A 184 8.13 15.47 12.94
CA THR A 184 6.69 15.30 13.20
C THR A 184 6.37 14.06 14.05
N LEU A 185 7.35 13.19 14.30
CA LEU A 185 7.18 11.95 15.07
C LEU A 185 7.37 12.15 16.59
N GLU A 186 7.56 13.39 17.02
CA GLU A 186 7.63 13.76 18.44
C GLU A 186 6.84 15.05 18.66
N THR A 187 6.05 15.12 19.73
CA THR A 187 5.27 16.31 20.06
C THR A 187 6.17 17.42 20.60
N GLN A 188 5.62 18.63 20.70
CA GLN A 188 6.29 19.78 21.35
C GLN A 188 6.57 19.55 22.84
N ARG A 189 6.06 18.45 23.43
CA ARG A 189 6.31 18.06 24.82
C ARG A 189 7.38 16.97 24.93
N GLY A 190 7.95 16.49 23.83
CA GLY A 190 8.89 15.36 23.80
C GLY A 190 8.22 13.99 23.88
N GLU A 191 6.89 13.93 23.73
CA GLU A 191 6.16 12.67 23.62
C GLU A 191 6.39 12.06 22.23
N SER A 192 6.75 10.77 22.17
CA SER A 192 6.90 10.07 20.89
C SER A 192 5.57 9.82 20.18
N PHE A 193 5.58 9.65 18.87
CA PHE A 193 4.41 9.29 18.07
C PHE A 193 3.64 8.07 18.62
N SER A 194 4.36 7.01 19.03
CA SER A 194 3.73 5.82 19.63
C SER A 194 3.02 6.13 20.95
N ALA A 195 3.61 6.98 21.78
CA ALA A 195 2.98 7.42 23.03
C ALA A 195 1.77 8.33 22.77
N LEU A 196 1.85 9.23 21.78
CA LEU A 196 0.74 10.06 21.33
C LEU A 196 -0.45 9.21 20.85
N LEU A 197 -0.20 8.15 20.08
CA LEU A 197 -1.26 7.22 19.65
C LEU A 197 -1.96 6.55 20.86
N LYS A 198 -1.21 6.11 21.87
CA LYS A 198 -1.78 5.56 23.12
C LYS A 198 -2.59 6.60 23.89
N ARG A 199 -2.12 7.85 23.89
CA ARG A 199 -2.81 8.99 24.50
C ARG A 199 -4.16 9.26 23.81
N ILE A 200 -4.19 9.25 22.48
CA ILE A 200 -5.43 9.36 21.68
C ILE A 200 -6.43 8.26 22.04
N ASP A 201 -5.96 7.01 22.12
CA ASP A 201 -6.81 5.85 22.43
C ASP A 201 -7.43 5.96 23.85
N ARG A 202 -6.80 6.73 24.76
CA ARG A 202 -7.33 7.06 26.09
C ARG A 202 -8.23 8.30 26.09
N GLU A 203 -7.89 9.33 25.32
CA GLU A 203 -8.50 10.66 25.38
C GLU A 203 -9.80 10.76 24.56
N LEU A 204 -9.82 10.23 23.33
CA LEU A 204 -10.99 10.34 22.44
C LEU A 204 -12.26 9.73 23.02
N PRO A 205 -12.26 8.53 23.66
CA PRO A 205 -13.47 7.98 24.27
C PRO A 205 -14.05 8.84 25.40
N ASN A 206 -13.25 9.76 25.95
CA ASN A 206 -13.65 10.70 26.99
C ASN A 206 -13.93 12.11 26.45
N TYR A 207 -14.09 12.27 25.13
CA TYR A 207 -14.32 13.55 24.45
C TYR A 207 -13.20 14.58 24.65
N ILE A 208 -11.97 14.11 24.90
CA ILE A 208 -10.77 14.95 24.98
C ILE A 208 -10.04 14.86 23.64
N THR A 209 -9.86 16.00 22.97
CA THR A 209 -9.26 16.02 21.61
C THR A 209 -7.79 16.44 21.58
N ASP A 210 -7.21 16.90 22.70
CA ASP A 210 -5.84 17.41 22.77
C ASP A 210 -4.79 16.52 22.07
N GLY A 211 -4.75 15.22 22.37
CA GLY A 211 -3.88 14.24 21.69
C GLY A 211 -4.17 14.08 20.21
N TYR A 212 -5.46 14.11 19.85
CA TYR A 212 -5.88 13.94 18.48
C TYR A 212 -5.59 15.16 17.61
N ASP A 213 -5.77 16.37 18.15
CA ASP A 213 -5.48 17.62 17.47
C ASP A 213 -3.97 17.80 17.24
N GLU A 214 -3.13 17.44 18.24
CA GLU A 214 -1.68 17.37 18.07
C GLU A 214 -1.27 16.37 16.97
N TYR A 215 -1.90 15.20 16.95
CA TYR A 215 -1.66 14.18 15.92
C TYR A 215 -2.02 14.64 14.52
N ILE A 216 -3.20 15.25 14.33
CA ILE A 216 -3.63 15.77 13.03
C ILE A 216 -2.73 16.90 12.56
N SER A 217 -2.31 17.79 13.46
CA SER A 217 -1.34 18.85 13.12
C SER A 217 -0.01 18.26 12.64
N ALA A 218 0.53 17.28 13.36
CA ALA A 218 1.78 16.61 12.99
C ALA A 218 1.66 15.81 11.68
N ALA A 219 0.55 15.10 11.47
CA ALA A 219 0.29 14.35 10.24
C ALA A 219 0.12 15.27 9.02
N THR A 220 -0.51 16.44 9.20
CA THR A 220 -0.64 17.45 8.13
C THR A 220 0.73 18.01 7.73
N GLN A 221 1.57 18.39 8.70
CA GLN A 221 2.95 18.83 8.43
C GLN A 221 3.79 17.73 7.78
N ARG A 222 3.58 16.46 8.17
CA ARG A 222 4.25 15.32 7.55
C ARG A 222 3.85 15.14 6.10
N LEU A 223 2.57 15.26 5.78
CA LEU A 223 2.06 15.20 4.42
C LEU A 223 2.66 16.31 3.54
N GLU A 224 2.73 17.54 4.05
CA GLU A 224 3.39 18.66 3.36
C GLU A 224 4.87 18.36 3.09
N ALA A 225 5.62 17.94 4.11
CA ALA A 225 7.03 17.61 3.97
C ALA A 225 7.29 16.42 3.03
N LEU A 226 6.38 15.43 2.99
CA LEU A 226 6.43 14.30 2.05
C LEU A 226 6.21 14.74 0.60
N ASN A 227 5.30 15.69 0.36
CA ASN A 227 5.10 16.26 -0.98
C ASN A 227 6.35 17.01 -1.45
N GLU A 228 7.01 17.77 -0.57
CA GLU A 228 8.29 18.41 -0.90
C GLU A 228 9.41 17.37 -1.13
N LEU A 229 9.44 16.30 -0.32
CA LEU A 229 10.42 15.22 -0.44
C LEU A 229 10.28 14.45 -1.76
N LEU A 230 9.05 14.30 -2.26
CA LEU A 230 8.77 13.61 -3.52
C LEU A 230 9.48 14.30 -4.69
N GLU A 231 9.42 15.63 -4.76
CA GLU A 231 10.12 16.39 -5.81
C GLU A 231 11.63 16.13 -5.76
N SER A 232 12.26 16.24 -4.59
CA SER A 232 13.69 15.97 -4.43
C SER A 232 14.07 14.54 -4.83
N ALA A 233 13.22 13.56 -4.50
CA ALA A 233 13.42 12.17 -4.88
C ALA A 233 13.35 11.98 -6.40
N GLU A 234 12.37 12.58 -7.07
CA GLU A 234 12.22 12.52 -8.53
C GLU A 234 13.40 13.19 -9.25
N LYS A 235 13.90 14.32 -8.74
CA LYS A 235 15.11 14.98 -9.28
C LYS A 235 16.35 14.10 -9.14
N CYS A 236 16.55 13.47 -7.98
CA CYS A 236 17.64 12.53 -7.76
C CYS A 236 17.55 11.34 -8.70
N GLU A 237 16.37 10.72 -8.84
CA GLU A 237 16.15 9.60 -9.75
C GLU A 237 16.38 9.98 -11.21
N ALA A 238 15.92 11.15 -11.66
CA ALA A 238 16.11 11.63 -13.02
C ALA A 238 17.60 11.80 -13.36
N ILE A 239 18.38 12.42 -12.46
CA ILE A 239 19.83 12.55 -12.62
C ILE A 239 20.48 11.18 -12.72
N MET A 240 20.12 10.25 -11.82
CA MET A 240 20.65 8.90 -11.83
C MET A 240 20.30 8.17 -13.13
N GLN A 241 19.08 8.31 -13.66
CA GLN A 241 18.67 7.70 -14.93
C GLN A 241 19.44 8.26 -16.13
N GLN A 242 19.69 9.57 -16.17
CA GLN A 242 20.38 10.25 -17.27
C GLN A 242 21.91 10.13 -17.20
N ALA A 243 22.48 9.92 -16.02
CA ALA A 243 23.92 9.79 -15.82
C ALA A 243 24.53 8.59 -16.56
N SER A 244 25.75 8.78 -17.09
CA SER A 244 26.54 7.69 -17.64
C SER A 244 26.87 6.64 -16.57
N PRO A 245 27.13 5.37 -16.91
CA PRO A 245 27.47 4.34 -15.92
C PRO A 245 28.63 4.74 -14.99
N ALA A 246 29.68 5.37 -15.54
CA ALA A 246 30.83 5.82 -14.75
C ALA A 246 30.47 6.98 -13.80
N LEU A 247 29.68 7.95 -14.27
CA LEU A 247 29.20 9.04 -13.40
C LEU A 247 28.31 8.49 -12.30
N ARG A 248 27.38 7.60 -12.64
CA ARG A 248 26.45 6.96 -11.69
C ARG A 248 27.22 6.21 -10.59
N GLU A 249 28.26 5.46 -10.95
CA GLU A 249 29.14 4.79 -9.99
C GLU A 249 29.88 5.79 -9.09
N SER A 250 30.39 6.88 -9.66
CA SER A 250 31.04 7.95 -8.89
C SER A 250 30.08 8.60 -7.88
N LEU A 251 28.86 8.92 -8.28
CA LEU A 251 27.84 9.53 -7.41
C LEU A 251 27.46 8.60 -6.26
N LEU A 252 27.27 7.30 -6.54
CA LEU A 252 26.95 6.29 -5.53
C LEU A 252 28.11 6.03 -4.57
N LYS A 253 29.36 6.14 -5.04
CA LYS A 253 30.55 5.99 -4.20
C LYS A 253 30.73 7.17 -3.24
N GLU A 254 30.39 8.38 -3.69
CA GLU A 254 30.47 9.59 -2.86
C GLU A 254 29.36 9.62 -1.80
N HIS A 255 28.16 9.13 -2.16
CA HIS A 255 26.96 9.19 -1.32
C HIS A 255 26.23 7.84 -1.20
N PRO A 256 26.87 6.79 -0.63
CA PRO A 256 26.28 5.46 -0.52
C PRO A 256 25.00 5.42 0.33
N GLU A 257 24.86 6.35 1.28
CA GLU A 257 23.69 6.49 2.15
C GLU A 257 22.40 6.82 1.39
N PHE A 258 22.51 7.39 0.17
CA PHE A 258 21.38 7.80 -0.66
C PHE A 258 21.13 6.88 -1.86
N GLN A 259 21.83 5.73 -1.95
CA GLN A 259 21.66 4.78 -3.06
C GLN A 259 20.22 4.28 -3.24
N ASN A 260 19.40 4.36 -2.18
CA ASN A 260 18.06 3.79 -2.13
C ASN A 260 16.94 4.84 -2.22
N ILE A 261 17.24 6.10 -2.59
CA ILE A 261 16.19 7.11 -2.83
C ILE A 261 15.18 6.56 -3.85
N SER A 262 13.89 6.77 -3.57
CA SER A 262 12.83 6.31 -4.46
C SER A 262 11.57 7.14 -4.37
N SER A 263 11.17 7.77 -5.48
CA SER A 263 9.90 8.53 -5.55
C SER A 263 8.70 7.64 -5.24
N LEU A 264 8.73 6.38 -5.69
CA LEU A 264 7.71 5.38 -5.38
C LEU A 264 7.49 5.20 -3.87
N VAL A 265 8.59 5.07 -3.11
CA VAL A 265 8.52 4.87 -1.66
C VAL A 265 7.93 6.12 -1.00
N ILE A 266 8.30 7.31 -1.49
CA ILE A 266 7.70 8.56 -0.99
C ILE A 266 6.20 8.61 -1.28
N LYS A 267 5.75 8.24 -2.48
CA LYS A 267 4.31 8.15 -2.82
C LYS A 267 3.55 7.18 -1.90
N GLN A 268 4.16 6.05 -1.55
CA GLN A 268 3.59 5.10 -0.58
C GLN A 268 3.47 5.71 0.82
N HIS A 269 4.44 6.51 1.26
CA HIS A 269 4.33 7.23 2.52
C HIS A 269 3.33 8.40 2.47
N ILE A 270 3.18 9.08 1.33
CA ILE A 270 2.09 10.05 1.11
C ILE A 270 0.73 9.36 1.29
N LEU A 271 0.55 8.16 0.72
CA LEU A 271 -0.67 7.37 0.90
C LEU A 271 -0.93 7.06 2.38
N LEU A 272 0.10 6.65 3.14
CA LEU A 272 -0.03 6.42 4.58
C LEU A 272 -0.41 7.69 5.33
N SER A 273 0.25 8.81 5.06
CA SER A 273 -0.08 10.09 5.71
C SER A 273 -1.44 10.64 5.34
N LEU A 274 -1.93 10.36 4.13
CA LEU A 274 -3.31 10.70 3.76
C LEU A 274 -4.33 9.94 4.60
N VAL A 275 -4.10 8.65 4.87
CA VAL A 275 -5.00 7.83 5.70
C VAL A 275 -5.08 8.38 7.13
N GLU A 276 -3.94 8.82 7.67
CA GLU A 276 -3.85 9.42 9.00
C GLU A 276 -4.74 10.67 9.15
N VAL A 277 -4.85 11.49 8.09
CA VAL A 277 -5.62 12.74 8.10
C VAL A 277 -7.01 12.62 7.48
N LEU A 278 -7.34 11.50 6.84
CA LEU A 278 -8.56 11.34 6.06
C LEU A 278 -9.84 11.42 6.91
N LEU A 279 -9.80 10.86 8.13
CA LEU A 279 -10.95 10.81 9.03
C LEU A 279 -10.85 11.83 10.15
N ASN A 280 -11.96 12.48 10.47
CA ASN A 280 -12.14 13.32 11.65
C ASN A 280 -12.69 12.53 12.84
N ARG A 281 -11.80 11.81 13.54
CA ARG A 281 -12.14 10.97 14.71
C ARG A 281 -12.56 11.75 15.97
N ALA A 282 -12.47 13.08 15.97
CA ALA A 282 -12.99 13.93 17.06
C ALA A 282 -14.52 14.08 17.00
N LEU A 283 -15.13 13.73 15.86
CA LEU A 283 -16.58 13.72 15.71
C LEU A 283 -17.10 12.29 15.91
N ASP A 284 -18.21 12.17 16.62
CA ASP A 284 -18.94 10.91 16.66
C ASP A 284 -19.81 10.75 15.41
N ALA A 285 -19.56 9.68 14.64
CA ALA A 285 -20.54 9.16 13.69
C ALA A 285 -21.28 8.00 14.33
N ASP A 286 -22.41 8.27 14.97
CA ASP A 286 -23.33 7.21 15.42
C ASP A 286 -24.23 6.70 14.27
N LYS A 287 -23.65 6.56 13.07
CA LYS A 287 -24.32 6.01 11.89
C LYS A 287 -23.83 4.58 11.65
N PRO A 288 -24.65 3.56 11.90
CA PRO A 288 -24.22 2.16 11.80
C PRO A 288 -23.75 1.78 10.40
N GLN A 289 -24.37 2.33 9.36
CA GLN A 289 -23.99 2.05 7.97
C GLN A 289 -22.60 2.57 7.59
N GLU A 290 -22.05 3.54 8.33
CA GLU A 290 -20.71 4.09 8.10
C GLU A 290 -19.63 3.30 8.88
N ARG A 291 -20.02 2.63 9.97
CA ARG A 291 -19.10 2.06 10.96
C ARG A 291 -18.11 1.03 10.40
N PRO A 292 -18.49 0.03 9.57
CA PRO A 292 -17.53 -0.93 9.02
C PRO A 292 -16.42 -0.25 8.21
N PHE A 293 -16.77 0.80 7.46
CA PHE A 293 -15.82 1.55 6.64
C PHE A 293 -14.92 2.46 7.48
N LEU A 294 -15.48 3.08 8.53
CA LEU A 294 -14.72 3.89 9.48
C LEU A 294 -13.72 3.04 10.27
N GLU A 295 -14.12 1.85 10.72
CA GLU A 295 -13.24 0.90 11.42
C GLU A 295 -12.09 0.45 10.52
N LEU A 296 -12.36 0.14 9.24
CA LEU A 296 -11.31 -0.21 8.29
C LEU A 296 -10.31 0.93 8.05
N LEU A 297 -10.79 2.16 7.87
CA LEU A 297 -9.93 3.33 7.62
C LEU A 297 -9.17 3.79 8.87
N ALA A 298 -9.67 3.48 10.07
CA ALA A 298 -8.98 3.74 11.33
C ALA A 298 -7.98 2.63 11.70
N ASP A 299 -7.98 1.49 11.00
CA ASP A 299 -7.10 0.37 11.26
C ASP A 299 -5.63 0.69 10.89
N ARG A 300 -4.74 0.52 11.87
CA ARG A 300 -3.29 0.72 11.72
C ARG A 300 -2.60 -0.41 10.94
N GLN A 301 -3.30 -1.49 10.57
CA GLN A 301 -2.73 -2.55 9.72
C GLN A 301 -2.35 -2.06 8.32
N ILE A 302 -2.89 -0.92 7.87
CA ILE A 302 -2.52 -0.32 6.58
C ILE A 302 -1.01 -0.09 6.43
N TYR A 303 -0.30 0.24 7.51
CA TYR A 303 1.16 0.39 7.47
C TYR A 303 1.84 -0.92 7.10
N ALA A 304 1.42 -2.04 7.70
CA ALA A 304 1.99 -3.35 7.36
C ALA A 304 1.74 -3.71 5.89
N THR A 305 0.53 -3.42 5.39
CA THR A 305 0.15 -3.65 3.99
C THR A 305 0.98 -2.81 3.01
N VAL A 306 1.06 -1.50 3.22
CA VAL A 306 1.83 -0.61 2.33
C VAL A 306 3.31 -0.97 2.38
N ASN A 307 3.88 -1.24 3.56
CA ASN A 307 5.27 -1.64 3.71
C ASN A 307 5.57 -2.98 3.00
N ALA A 308 4.63 -3.94 3.01
CA ALA A 308 4.78 -5.18 2.25
C ALA A 308 4.82 -4.92 0.74
N HIS A 309 4.01 -3.99 0.23
CA HIS A 309 4.10 -3.56 -1.17
C HIS A 309 5.45 -2.91 -1.49
N THR A 310 5.91 -1.99 -0.63
CA THR A 310 7.23 -1.35 -0.73
C THR A 310 8.36 -2.39 -0.81
N GLU A 311 8.31 -3.41 0.04
CA GLU A 311 9.29 -4.51 0.07
C GLU A 311 9.32 -5.27 -1.26
N MET A 312 8.15 -5.69 -1.78
CA MET A 312 8.06 -6.42 -3.06
C MET A 312 8.55 -5.60 -4.25
N ARG A 313 8.57 -4.28 -4.13
CA ARG A 313 9.11 -3.37 -5.15
C ARG A 313 10.61 -3.18 -5.03
N ARG A 314 11.14 -3.02 -3.82
CA ARG A 314 12.52 -2.57 -3.57
C ARG A 314 13.51 -3.69 -3.29
N THR A 315 13.02 -4.88 -2.93
CA THR A 315 13.87 -5.97 -2.48
C THR A 315 13.77 -7.19 -3.41
N ALA A 316 14.93 -7.79 -3.70
CA ALA A 316 15.07 -9.03 -4.43
C ALA A 316 15.39 -10.20 -3.48
N GLY A 317 15.17 -11.44 -3.94
CA GLY A 317 15.43 -12.67 -3.18
C GLY A 317 14.17 -13.36 -2.64
N TYR A 318 12.99 -12.83 -2.94
CA TYR A 318 11.72 -13.54 -2.75
C TYR A 318 11.41 -14.43 -3.95
N SER A 319 10.87 -15.62 -3.69
CA SER A 319 10.34 -16.50 -4.73
C SER A 319 9.13 -15.87 -5.43
N GLU A 320 8.82 -16.35 -6.64
CA GLU A 320 7.65 -15.90 -7.41
C GLU A 320 6.35 -16.11 -6.60
N THR A 321 6.20 -17.27 -5.97
CA THR A 321 5.04 -17.60 -5.11
C THR A 321 4.93 -16.69 -3.88
N GLU A 322 6.03 -16.39 -3.19
CA GLU A 322 6.04 -15.43 -2.07
C GLU A 322 5.55 -14.04 -2.54
N GLN A 323 6.04 -13.57 -3.68
CA GLN A 323 5.65 -12.26 -4.23
C GLN A 323 4.17 -12.24 -4.63
N ILE A 324 3.69 -13.27 -5.33
CA ILE A 324 2.28 -13.38 -5.74
C ILE A 324 1.38 -13.35 -4.50
N ASN A 325 1.68 -14.14 -3.47
CA ASN A 325 0.87 -14.21 -2.25
C ASN A 325 0.82 -12.88 -1.51
N VAL A 326 1.96 -12.21 -1.31
CA VAL A 326 1.99 -10.88 -0.66
C VAL A 326 1.22 -9.85 -1.48
N LEU A 327 1.44 -9.78 -2.79
CA LEU A 327 0.76 -8.79 -3.62
C LEU A 327 -0.75 -9.03 -3.73
N LYS A 328 -1.22 -10.29 -3.69
CA LYS A 328 -2.66 -10.61 -3.61
C LYS A 328 -3.30 -10.02 -2.36
N ASP A 329 -2.67 -10.22 -1.20
CA ASP A 329 -3.20 -9.74 0.07
C ASP A 329 -3.17 -8.21 0.16
N VAL A 330 -2.11 -7.57 -0.36
CA VAL A 330 -2.04 -6.11 -0.48
C VAL A 330 -3.12 -5.57 -1.42
N LEU A 331 -3.34 -6.21 -2.58
CA LEU A 331 -4.38 -5.80 -3.53
C LEU A 331 -5.76 -5.84 -2.88
N GLN A 332 -6.07 -6.93 -2.17
CA GLN A 332 -7.36 -7.07 -1.49
C GLN A 332 -7.58 -5.93 -0.49
N HIS A 333 -6.56 -5.57 0.29
CA HIS A 333 -6.68 -4.47 1.25
C HIS A 333 -6.83 -3.10 0.56
N TYR A 334 -6.12 -2.85 -0.54
CA TYR A 334 -6.31 -1.62 -1.33
C TYR A 334 -7.72 -1.53 -1.93
N GLU A 335 -8.26 -2.65 -2.44
CA GLU A 335 -9.65 -2.75 -2.91
C GLU A 335 -10.64 -2.39 -1.78
N SER A 336 -10.44 -2.93 -0.58
CA SER A 336 -11.29 -2.62 0.59
C SER A 336 -11.20 -1.14 1.02
N LEU A 337 -10.00 -0.56 1.04
CA LEU A 337 -9.81 0.86 1.40
C LEU A 337 -10.48 1.80 0.39
N GLU A 338 -10.32 1.52 -0.91
CA GLU A 338 -10.97 2.30 -1.98
C GLU A 338 -12.49 2.22 -1.85
N ASN A 339 -13.03 1.01 -1.67
CA ASN A 339 -14.46 0.80 -1.44
C ASN A 339 -14.95 1.55 -0.19
N ALA A 340 -14.19 1.56 0.90
CA ALA A 340 -14.57 2.26 2.12
C ALA A 340 -14.68 3.77 1.94
N VAL A 341 -13.68 4.40 1.29
CA VAL A 341 -13.70 5.84 1.05
C VAL A 341 -14.82 6.23 0.10
N LEU A 342 -15.01 5.48 -1.00
CA LEU A 342 -16.10 5.73 -1.94
C LEU A 342 -17.47 5.55 -1.24
N SER A 343 -17.65 4.48 -0.46
CA SER A 343 -18.90 4.24 0.26
C SER A 343 -19.21 5.35 1.27
N LEU A 344 -18.22 5.82 2.03
CA LEU A 344 -18.41 6.94 2.97
C LEU A 344 -18.70 8.27 2.25
N THR A 345 -18.09 8.48 1.08
CA THR A 345 -18.35 9.64 0.23
C THR A 345 -19.79 9.66 -0.23
N ASP A 346 -20.27 8.53 -0.75
CA ASP A 346 -21.62 8.36 -1.26
C ASP A 346 -22.67 8.51 -0.14
N MET A 347 -22.33 8.15 1.10
CA MET A 347 -23.17 8.35 2.29
C MET A 347 -23.16 9.78 2.84
N GLY A 348 -22.31 10.67 2.31
CA GLY A 348 -22.13 12.02 2.86
C GLY A 348 -21.63 11.99 4.31
N CYS A 349 -20.67 11.10 4.60
CA CYS A 349 -20.10 10.94 5.94
C CYS A 349 -19.45 12.24 6.42
N ALA A 350 -19.90 12.76 7.55
CA ALA A 350 -19.38 14.02 8.12
C ALA A 350 -17.95 13.90 8.68
N LEU A 351 -17.48 12.68 8.93
CA LEU A 351 -16.13 12.41 9.43
C LEU A 351 -15.10 12.42 8.30
N LEU A 352 -15.52 12.25 7.05
CA LEU A 352 -14.60 12.24 5.92
C LEU A 352 -14.13 13.67 5.62
N ARG A 353 -12.82 13.91 5.72
CA ARG A 353 -12.22 15.22 5.41
C ARG A 353 -12.06 15.39 3.90
N GLU A 354 -13.01 16.11 3.32
CA GLU A 354 -13.13 16.30 1.87
C GLU A 354 -11.85 16.82 1.20
N GLN A 355 -11.10 17.70 1.88
CA GLN A 355 -9.85 18.27 1.36
C GLN A 355 -8.75 17.23 1.10
N TYR A 356 -8.82 16.04 1.71
CA TYR A 356 -7.84 14.97 1.54
C TYR A 356 -8.36 13.81 0.69
N ARG A 357 -9.69 13.70 0.52
CA ARG A 357 -10.33 12.56 -0.13
C ARG A 357 -9.82 12.33 -1.55
N ALA A 358 -9.85 13.37 -2.39
CA ALA A 358 -9.50 13.23 -3.80
C ALA A 358 -8.04 12.80 -3.99
N LEU A 359 -7.13 13.38 -3.20
CA LEU A 359 -5.72 13.03 -3.24
C LEU A 359 -5.47 11.61 -2.74
N PHE A 360 -6.16 11.17 -1.68
CA PHE A 360 -6.10 9.78 -1.20
C PHE A 360 -6.51 8.79 -2.29
N VAL A 361 -7.67 8.99 -2.92
CA VAL A 361 -8.17 8.09 -3.98
C VAL A 361 -7.19 8.05 -5.15
N GLN A 362 -6.63 9.20 -5.54
CA GLN A 362 -5.61 9.25 -6.60
C GLN A 362 -4.37 8.43 -6.23
N GLN A 363 -3.78 8.66 -5.04
CA GLN A 363 -2.56 7.96 -4.62
C GLN A 363 -2.78 6.45 -4.44
N LEU A 364 -3.95 6.05 -3.91
CA LEU A 364 -4.33 4.65 -3.79
C LEU A 364 -4.49 4.00 -5.17
N SER A 365 -5.11 4.70 -6.13
CA SER A 365 -5.28 4.21 -7.51
C SER A 365 -3.94 4.06 -8.24
N GLU A 366 -3.00 5.00 -8.07
CA GLU A 366 -1.63 4.88 -8.59
C GLU A 366 -0.93 3.65 -8.00
N ALA A 367 -0.99 3.47 -6.67
CA ALA A 367 -0.39 2.34 -5.98
C ALA A 367 -1.01 1.00 -6.44
N ARG A 368 -2.33 0.94 -6.56
CA ARG A 368 -3.09 -0.24 -7.01
C ARG A 368 -2.77 -0.59 -8.46
N THR A 369 -2.78 0.39 -9.38
CA THR A 369 -2.43 0.17 -10.79
C THR A 369 -1.02 -0.41 -10.93
N SER A 370 -0.08 0.13 -10.17
CA SER A 370 1.30 -0.33 -10.18
C SER A 370 1.44 -1.75 -9.62
N LEU A 371 0.70 -2.07 -8.56
CA LEU A 371 0.63 -3.41 -7.99
C LEU A 371 0.01 -4.41 -8.98
N GLU A 372 -1.12 -4.07 -9.58
CA GLU A 372 -1.82 -4.93 -10.54
C GLU A 372 -0.93 -5.27 -11.73
N ALA A 373 -0.15 -4.32 -12.23
CA ALA A 373 0.83 -4.57 -13.28
C ALA A 373 1.94 -5.54 -12.83
N GLN A 374 2.46 -5.40 -11.61
CA GLN A 374 3.47 -6.31 -11.07
C GLN A 374 2.90 -7.73 -10.89
N LEU A 375 1.73 -7.85 -10.28
CA LEU A 375 1.08 -9.13 -10.01
C LEU A 375 0.69 -9.85 -11.31
N ALA A 376 0.08 -9.15 -12.27
CA ALA A 376 -0.26 -9.72 -13.56
C ALA A 376 0.98 -10.24 -14.31
N ASN A 377 2.09 -9.48 -14.29
CA ASN A 377 3.33 -9.94 -14.90
C ASN A 377 3.89 -11.20 -14.21
N LEU A 378 3.83 -11.29 -12.87
CA LEU A 378 4.26 -12.49 -12.14
C LEU A 378 3.41 -13.72 -12.51
N ILE A 379 2.09 -13.55 -12.63
CA ILE A 379 1.17 -14.62 -13.06
C ILE A 379 1.49 -15.07 -14.49
N LEU A 380 1.75 -14.13 -15.41
CA LEU A 380 2.13 -14.46 -16.79
C LEU A 380 3.47 -15.23 -16.85
N VAL A 381 4.42 -14.90 -15.97
CA VAL A 381 5.70 -15.61 -15.86
C VAL A 381 5.49 -17.02 -15.31
N GLU A 382 4.69 -17.17 -14.25
CA GLU A 382 4.34 -18.47 -13.65
C GLU A 382 3.70 -19.42 -14.69
N GLU A 383 2.81 -18.87 -15.53
CA GLU A 383 2.14 -19.60 -16.62
C GLU A 383 2.99 -19.76 -17.89
N ARG A 384 4.24 -19.29 -17.87
CA ARG A 384 5.18 -19.36 -19.00
C ARG A 384 4.63 -18.67 -20.26
N LEU A 385 3.89 -17.58 -20.07
CA LEU A 385 3.36 -16.69 -21.11
C LEU A 385 4.17 -15.40 -21.24
N ALA A 386 5.05 -15.12 -20.27
CA ALA A 386 6.03 -14.05 -20.30
C ALA A 386 7.41 -14.57 -19.86
N PRO A 387 8.51 -14.00 -20.39
CA PRO A 387 9.85 -14.34 -19.92
C PRO A 387 10.09 -13.83 -18.50
N ARG A 388 10.88 -14.57 -17.72
CA ARG A 388 11.35 -14.09 -16.42
C ARG A 388 12.13 -12.78 -16.60
N PRO A 389 11.77 -11.71 -15.88
CA PRO A 389 12.52 -10.46 -15.97
C PRO A 389 13.96 -10.66 -15.52
N ALA A 390 14.89 -9.96 -16.17
CA ALA A 390 16.29 -9.96 -15.76
C ALA A 390 16.43 -9.46 -14.32
N ARG A 391 17.41 -10.00 -13.59
CA ARG A 391 17.66 -9.59 -12.20
C ARG A 391 17.95 -8.10 -12.15
N ASP A 392 17.09 -7.37 -11.44
CA ASP A 392 17.29 -5.95 -11.16
C ASP A 392 18.43 -5.79 -10.14
N LYS A 393 19.57 -5.30 -10.61
CA LYS A 393 20.76 -5.06 -9.78
C LYS A 393 20.61 -3.85 -8.85
N ALA A 394 19.63 -2.98 -9.10
CA ALA A 394 19.36 -1.82 -8.25
C ALA A 394 18.55 -2.18 -6.99
N LYS A 395 17.90 -3.36 -6.96
CA LYS A 395 17.16 -3.84 -5.79
C LYS A 395 18.11 -4.35 -4.71
N ARG A 396 17.81 -3.99 -3.46
CA ARG A 396 18.48 -4.54 -2.28
C ARG A 396 18.23 -6.05 -2.21
N GLN A 397 19.22 -6.82 -1.75
CA GLN A 397 18.97 -8.22 -1.40
C GLN A 397 18.26 -8.32 -0.05
N LYS A 398 17.29 -9.23 0.09
CA LYS A 398 16.64 -9.46 1.38
C LYS A 398 17.66 -9.98 2.42
N PRO A 399 17.75 -9.39 3.61
CA PRO A 399 18.50 -9.97 4.72
C PRO A 399 17.96 -11.35 5.11
N ALA A 400 18.78 -12.20 5.73
CA ALA A 400 18.35 -13.54 6.18
C ALA A 400 17.28 -13.50 7.29
N SER A 401 17.23 -12.42 8.06
CA SER A 401 16.19 -12.16 9.07
C SER A 401 14.82 -11.86 8.44
N ARG A 402 14.79 -11.35 7.21
CA ARG A 402 13.57 -10.82 6.58
C ARG A 402 12.76 -11.98 5.97
N ARG A 403 11.54 -12.20 6.45
CA ARG A 403 10.69 -13.34 6.04
C ARG A 403 9.28 -12.92 5.66
N VAL A 404 8.70 -13.67 4.72
CA VAL A 404 7.26 -13.68 4.50
C VAL A 404 6.64 -14.60 5.55
N ILE A 405 5.68 -14.09 6.31
CA ILE A 405 4.90 -14.85 7.30
C ILE A 405 3.47 -15.03 6.85
N LYS A 406 2.81 -16.09 7.34
CA LYS A 406 1.38 -16.33 7.16
C LYS A 406 0.66 -16.12 8.49
N THR A 407 -0.18 -15.11 8.55
CA THR A 407 -0.92 -14.77 9.77
C THR A 407 -2.09 -15.73 10.01
N ALA A 408 -2.69 -15.69 11.19
CA ALA A 408 -3.85 -16.53 11.54
C ALA A 408 -5.07 -16.29 10.62
N ASP A 409 -5.24 -15.06 10.11
CA ASP A 409 -6.23 -14.72 9.08
C ASP A 409 -5.73 -14.99 7.65
N LYS A 410 -4.65 -15.78 7.51
CA LYS A 410 -4.04 -16.28 6.26
C LYS A 410 -3.43 -15.23 5.33
N LYS A 411 -3.30 -13.99 5.79
CA LYS A 411 -2.60 -12.94 5.05
C LYS A 411 -1.09 -13.16 5.07
N SER A 412 -0.44 -12.69 4.02
CA SER A 412 1.01 -12.74 3.84
C SER A 412 1.58 -11.37 4.16
N LEU A 413 2.38 -11.30 5.22
CA LEU A 413 3.07 -10.08 5.62
C LEU A 413 4.58 -10.28 5.56
N VAL A 414 5.32 -9.18 5.57
CA VAL A 414 6.79 -9.22 5.57
C VAL A 414 7.34 -8.47 6.76
N GLY A 415 8.27 -9.10 7.48
CA GLY A 415 8.95 -8.48 8.61
C GLY A 415 10.27 -9.14 8.95
N ASP A 416 10.94 -8.61 9.97
CA ASP A 416 12.20 -9.11 10.47
C ASP A 416 11.99 -10.09 11.62
N VAL A 417 12.54 -11.30 11.48
CA VAL A 417 12.54 -12.30 12.52
C VAL A 417 13.51 -11.91 13.63
N ARG A 418 13.04 -11.94 14.88
CA ARG A 418 13.85 -11.89 16.09
C ARG A 418 13.49 -13.04 17.02
N THR A 419 14.48 -13.54 17.75
CA THR A 419 14.24 -14.52 18.83
C THR A 419 13.69 -13.80 20.06
N GLY A 420 12.74 -14.44 20.74
CA GLY A 420 12.21 -13.98 22.03
C GLY A 420 13.26 -13.95 23.14
N GLN A 421 12.95 -13.23 24.23
CA GLN A 421 13.79 -13.18 25.44
C GLN A 421 13.43 -14.34 26.39
N ALA A 422 14.22 -14.55 27.45
CA ALA A 422 14.01 -15.66 28.39
C ALA A 422 12.59 -15.69 28.99
N ASP A 423 11.99 -14.51 29.16
CA ASP A 423 10.66 -14.32 29.75
C ASP A 423 9.52 -14.43 28.71
N GLU A 424 9.85 -14.46 27.41
CA GLU A 424 8.94 -14.53 26.27
C GLU A 424 9.52 -15.48 25.19
N PRO A 425 9.45 -16.81 25.39
CA PRO A 425 10.05 -17.78 24.49
C PRO A 425 9.31 -17.88 23.14
N GLY A 426 10.07 -18.10 22.06
CA GLY A 426 9.55 -18.31 20.70
C GLY A 426 10.15 -17.35 19.67
N ASN A 427 9.73 -17.48 18.42
CA ASN A 427 10.13 -16.55 17.36
C ASN A 427 9.09 -15.43 17.22
N TYR A 428 9.59 -14.22 16.98
CA TYR A 428 8.78 -13.04 16.73
C TYR A 428 9.15 -12.45 15.38
N VAL A 429 8.19 -11.78 14.74
CA VAL A 429 8.41 -10.98 13.55
C VAL A 429 7.94 -9.56 13.79
N ASP A 430 8.84 -8.61 13.63
CA ASP A 430 8.53 -7.19 13.71
C ASP A 430 8.38 -6.61 12.30
N ILE A 431 7.27 -5.92 12.08
CA ILE A 431 7.04 -5.12 10.88
C ILE A 431 7.39 -3.69 11.24
N VAL A 432 8.34 -3.13 10.51
CA VAL A 432 8.89 -1.79 10.74
C VAL A 432 8.45 -0.88 9.60
N ASP A 433 8.01 0.32 9.94
CA ASP A 433 7.73 1.37 8.98
C ASP A 433 9.04 1.90 8.36
N THR A 434 9.12 1.88 7.03
CA THR A 434 10.38 2.14 6.31
C THR A 434 10.83 3.59 6.37
N LEU A 435 9.96 4.53 6.73
CA LEU A 435 10.27 5.96 6.85
C LEU A 435 10.62 6.34 8.29
N THR A 436 9.84 5.84 9.24
CA THR A 436 9.96 6.22 10.66
C THR A 436 10.88 5.30 11.45
N GLY A 437 11.13 4.08 10.96
CA GLY A 437 11.87 3.05 11.68
C GLY A 437 11.12 2.48 12.90
N ALA A 438 9.86 2.88 13.12
CA ALA A 438 9.05 2.39 14.23
C ALA A 438 8.46 1.00 13.93
N ILE A 439 8.36 0.16 14.95
CA ILE A 439 7.63 -1.11 14.87
C ILE A 439 6.13 -0.78 14.79
N VAL A 440 5.48 -1.16 13.69
CA VAL A 440 4.04 -0.96 13.48
C VAL A 440 3.22 -2.19 13.88
N ALA A 441 3.82 -3.38 13.86
CA ALA A 441 3.21 -4.61 14.35
C ALA A 441 4.28 -5.63 14.75
N THR A 442 3.98 -6.44 15.76
CA THR A 442 4.78 -7.60 16.16
C THR A 442 3.89 -8.84 16.10
N TYR A 443 4.42 -9.93 15.56
CA TYR A 443 3.74 -11.22 15.47
C TYR A 443 4.54 -12.30 16.19
N HIS A 444 3.86 -13.21 16.88
CA HIS A 444 4.45 -14.37 17.54
C HIS A 444 4.13 -15.65 16.75
N GLU A 445 5.13 -16.55 16.64
CA GLU A 445 4.99 -17.82 15.95
C GLU A 445 4.21 -18.84 16.78
N HIS A 446 3.06 -19.28 16.27
CA HIS A 446 2.33 -20.43 16.79
C HIS A 446 2.66 -21.67 15.96
N ALA A 447 3.87 -22.22 16.17
CA ALA A 447 4.45 -23.27 15.32
C ALA A 447 3.55 -24.53 15.18
N SER A 448 2.81 -24.91 16.22
CA SER A 448 1.86 -26.03 16.18
C SER A 448 0.67 -25.81 15.25
N GLU A 449 0.28 -24.54 15.04
CA GLU A 449 -0.82 -24.14 14.16
C GLU A 449 -0.30 -23.73 12.76
N GLY A 450 1.01 -23.53 12.61
CA GLY A 450 1.64 -23.09 11.36
C GLY A 450 1.29 -21.64 10.98
N VAL A 451 0.87 -20.82 11.96
CA VAL A 451 0.44 -19.43 11.74
C VAL A 451 1.14 -18.46 12.69
N TRP A 452 1.10 -17.19 12.33
CA TRP A 452 1.62 -16.08 13.12
C TRP A 452 0.46 -15.27 13.70
N LYS A 453 0.46 -15.01 15.01
CA LYS A 453 -0.60 -14.23 15.68
C LYS A 453 -0.05 -12.86 16.08
N ILE A 454 -0.85 -11.82 15.87
CA ILE A 454 -0.47 -10.47 16.27
C ILE A 454 -0.35 -10.42 17.80
N VAL A 455 0.71 -9.79 18.30
CA VAL A 455 0.88 -9.52 19.72
C VAL A 455 0.05 -8.28 20.03
N GLU A 456 -1.16 -8.47 20.55
CA GLU A 456 -1.96 -7.35 21.03
C GLU A 456 -1.27 -6.72 22.24
N PRO A 457 -1.11 -5.39 22.28
CA PRO A 457 -0.62 -4.74 23.49
C PRO A 457 -1.59 -5.05 24.63
N ALA A 458 -1.06 -5.50 25.76
CA ALA A 458 -1.83 -5.89 26.94
C ALA A 458 -2.84 -4.78 27.30
N SER A 459 -4.11 -5.00 26.97
CA SER A 459 -5.19 -4.12 27.37
C SER A 459 -5.46 -4.45 28.84
N VAL A 460 -5.43 -3.42 29.70
CA VAL A 460 -5.87 -3.60 31.09
C VAL A 460 -7.34 -4.05 31.00
N PRO A 461 -7.73 -5.20 31.58
CA PRO A 461 -9.11 -5.63 31.56
C PRO A 461 -9.92 -4.62 32.37
N THR A 462 -10.55 -3.66 31.69
CA THR A 462 -11.57 -2.82 32.32
C THR A 462 -12.74 -3.75 32.57
N LYS A 463 -12.85 -4.23 33.82
CA LYS A 463 -14.02 -4.97 34.28
C LYS A 463 -15.22 -4.10 34.00
N ALA A 464 -15.99 -4.42 32.96
CA ALA A 464 -17.20 -3.69 32.65
C ALA A 464 -18.07 -3.72 33.92
N PRO A 465 -18.46 -2.55 34.47
CA PRO A 465 -19.36 -2.54 35.61
C PRO A 465 -20.61 -3.33 35.22
N THR A 466 -21.02 -4.25 36.08
CA THR A 466 -22.25 -5.02 35.87
C THR A 466 -23.37 -4.02 35.61
N PRO A 467 -24.00 -4.01 34.42
CA PRO A 467 -25.02 -3.01 34.12
C PRO A 467 -26.16 -3.18 35.12
N ALA A 468 -26.50 -2.13 35.86
CA ALA A 468 -27.75 -2.11 36.61
C ALA A 468 -28.90 -2.33 35.60
N ALA A 469 -29.90 -3.14 35.96
CA ALA A 469 -31.05 -3.40 35.11
C ALA A 469 -31.70 -2.06 34.70
N ARG A 470 -31.63 -1.74 33.41
CA ARG A 470 -32.13 -0.46 32.89
C ARG A 470 -33.67 -0.50 32.82
N PRO A 471 -34.37 0.63 33.05
CA PRO A 471 -35.83 0.65 32.98
C PRO A 471 -36.34 0.22 31.60
N LEU A 472 -37.42 -0.58 31.54
CA LEU A 472 -38.03 -1.06 30.29
C LEU A 472 -38.31 0.06 29.28
N ARG A 473 -38.69 1.25 29.76
CA ARG A 473 -38.90 2.44 28.92
C ARG A 473 -37.65 2.83 28.14
N ARG A 474 -36.46 2.75 28.75
CA ARG A 474 -35.18 3.06 28.11
C ARG A 474 -34.83 2.00 27.06
N ILE A 475 -35.02 0.72 27.38
CA ILE A 475 -34.84 -0.39 26.43
C ILE A 475 -35.74 -0.22 25.20
N ARG A 476 -37.01 0.19 25.39
CA ARG A 476 -37.93 0.50 24.27
C ARG A 476 -37.46 1.69 23.44
N ALA A 477 -36.97 2.75 24.07
CA ALA A 477 -36.45 3.92 23.36
C ALA A 477 -35.21 3.55 22.53
N ASP A 478 -34.29 2.77 23.11
CA ASP A 478 -33.10 2.25 22.40
C ASP A 478 -33.52 1.37 21.22
N ALA A 479 -34.52 0.49 21.38
CA ALA A 479 -35.05 -0.32 20.28
C ALA A 479 -35.64 0.52 19.15
N GLN A 480 -36.37 1.60 19.46
CA GLN A 480 -36.91 2.50 18.44
C GLN A 480 -35.79 3.26 17.71
N ALA A 481 -34.76 3.68 18.43
CA ALA A 481 -33.57 4.29 17.83
C ALA A 481 -32.86 3.31 16.88
N ILE A 482 -32.70 2.04 17.28
CA ILE A 482 -32.15 0.99 16.42
C ILE A 482 -33.05 0.82 15.18
N LYS A 483 -34.37 0.67 15.33
CA LYS A 483 -35.29 0.55 14.18
C LYS A 483 -35.15 1.69 13.17
N ALA A 484 -35.00 2.93 13.64
CA ALA A 484 -34.83 4.09 12.78
C ALA A 484 -33.55 4.03 11.91
N GLN A 485 -32.52 3.29 12.33
CA GLN A 485 -31.26 3.13 11.57
C GLN A 485 -31.45 2.33 10.27
N ARG A 486 -32.48 1.47 10.19
CA ARG A 486 -32.64 0.50 9.09
C ARG A 486 -32.77 1.15 7.72
N ALA A 487 -33.51 2.26 7.62
CA ALA A 487 -33.73 2.94 6.34
C ALA A 487 -32.41 3.43 5.70
N GLY A 488 -31.47 3.90 6.52
CA GLY A 488 -30.15 4.33 6.07
C GLY A 488 -29.28 3.17 5.58
N ILE A 489 -29.29 2.04 6.30
CA ILE A 489 -28.62 0.81 5.89
C ILE A 489 -29.17 0.33 4.54
N ASP A 490 -30.49 0.22 4.43
CA ASP A 490 -31.12 -0.27 3.19
C ASP A 490 -30.86 0.67 2.00
N ALA A 491 -30.83 1.99 2.22
CA ALA A 491 -30.50 2.96 1.17
C ALA A 491 -29.06 2.82 0.68
N SER A 492 -28.11 2.61 1.61
CA SER A 492 -26.71 2.34 1.30
C SER A 492 -26.55 1.06 0.47
N ILE A 493 -27.20 -0.04 0.90
CA ILE A 493 -27.15 -1.31 0.18
C ILE A 493 -27.74 -1.15 -1.23
N ARG A 494 -28.92 -0.53 -1.38
CA ARG A 494 -29.53 -0.29 -2.71
C ARG A 494 -28.61 0.51 -3.62
N PHE A 495 -27.89 1.47 -3.07
CA PHE A 495 -26.94 2.27 -3.83
C PHE A 495 -25.77 1.40 -4.33
N GLN A 496 -25.18 0.56 -3.47
CA GLN A 496 -24.11 -0.36 -3.87
C GLN A 496 -24.59 -1.44 -4.85
N GLN A 497 -25.82 -1.93 -4.71
CA GLN A 497 -26.43 -2.87 -5.66
C GLN A 497 -26.53 -2.30 -7.08
N ARG A 498 -26.74 -0.99 -7.24
CA ARG A 498 -26.72 -0.36 -8.57
C ARG A 498 -25.35 -0.44 -9.23
N LYS A 499 -24.26 -0.29 -8.46
CA LYS A 499 -22.88 -0.41 -8.97
C LYS A 499 -22.57 -1.81 -9.50
N LEU A 500 -23.17 -2.86 -8.92
CA LEU A 500 -23.01 -4.23 -9.43
C LEU A 500 -23.54 -4.43 -10.86
N LEU A 501 -24.49 -3.60 -11.29
CA LEU A 501 -25.06 -3.69 -12.63
C LEU A 501 -24.04 -3.23 -13.68
N GLU A 502 -23.14 -2.31 -13.33
CA GLU A 502 -22.09 -1.79 -14.20
C GLU A 502 -20.92 -2.79 -14.31
N PRO A 503 -20.63 -3.34 -15.51
CA PRO A 503 -19.60 -4.37 -15.68
C PRO A 503 -18.20 -3.97 -15.18
N SER A 504 -17.84 -2.69 -15.26
CA SER A 504 -16.53 -2.19 -14.84
C SER A 504 -16.37 -2.10 -13.32
N GLN A 505 -17.46 -2.01 -12.57
CA GLN A 505 -17.46 -1.88 -11.09
C GLN A 505 -17.89 -3.16 -10.39
N ARG A 506 -18.49 -4.11 -11.12
CA ARG A 506 -19.09 -5.31 -10.56
C ARG A 506 -18.17 -6.12 -9.66
N GLU A 507 -16.90 -6.27 -10.05
CA GLU A 507 -15.92 -7.05 -9.26
C GLU A 507 -15.29 -6.25 -8.11
N GLU A 508 -15.55 -4.95 -8.04
CA GLU A 508 -14.98 -4.03 -7.02
C GLU A 508 -15.92 -3.84 -5.82
N VAL A 509 -17.23 -4.05 -5.99
CA VAL A 509 -18.20 -4.04 -4.88
C VAL A 509 -17.99 -5.27 -3.99
N ASP A 510 -18.05 -5.12 -2.68
CA ASP A 510 -18.03 -6.24 -1.73
C ASP A 510 -19.42 -6.46 -1.10
N PRO A 511 -20.22 -7.43 -1.60
CA PRO A 511 -21.49 -7.78 -0.98
C PRO A 511 -21.41 -8.22 0.49
N HIS A 512 -20.23 -8.62 0.98
CA HIS A 512 -20.05 -8.98 2.38
C HIS A 512 -20.31 -7.80 3.32
N ASP A 513 -20.00 -6.57 2.89
CA ASP A 513 -20.26 -5.37 3.68
C ASP A 513 -21.75 -5.22 4.03
N TRP A 514 -22.63 -5.70 3.15
CA TRP A 514 -24.08 -5.67 3.37
C TRP A 514 -24.50 -6.65 4.44
N ASP A 515 -23.86 -7.83 4.47
CA ASP A 515 -24.02 -8.78 5.56
C ASP A 515 -23.55 -8.14 6.86
N VAL A 516 -22.34 -7.59 6.89
CA VAL A 516 -21.77 -6.95 8.09
C VAL A 516 -22.69 -5.85 8.63
N MET A 517 -23.15 -4.92 7.79
CA MET A 517 -24.05 -3.84 8.21
C MET A 517 -25.35 -4.35 8.84
N LEU A 518 -26.00 -5.35 8.21
CA LEU A 518 -27.28 -5.88 8.69
C LEU A 518 -27.13 -6.86 9.87
N SER A 519 -26.03 -7.62 9.91
CA SER A 519 -25.69 -8.53 11.01
C SER A 519 -25.28 -7.75 12.27
N GLN A 520 -24.53 -6.66 12.13
CA GLN A 520 -24.26 -5.72 13.24
C GLN A 520 -25.55 -5.07 13.74
N HIS A 521 -26.46 -4.70 12.83
CA HIS A 521 -27.78 -4.18 13.20
C HIS A 521 -28.62 -5.21 13.96
N ALA A 522 -28.62 -6.48 13.51
CA ALA A 522 -29.28 -7.60 14.17
C ALA A 522 -28.73 -7.83 15.59
N ALA A 523 -27.41 -7.79 15.76
CA ALA A 523 -26.74 -7.99 17.04
C ALA A 523 -27.18 -6.97 18.11
N LYS A 524 -27.55 -5.73 17.72
CA LYS A 524 -28.10 -4.74 18.65
C LYS A 524 -29.46 -5.16 19.21
N PHE A 525 -30.33 -5.74 18.39
CA PHE A 525 -31.60 -6.28 18.87
C PHE A 525 -31.40 -7.51 19.74
N GLU A 526 -30.43 -8.38 19.41
CA GLU A 526 -30.11 -9.54 20.26
C GLU A 526 -29.58 -9.09 21.63
N ALA A 527 -28.76 -8.04 21.69
CA ALA A 527 -28.30 -7.45 22.96
C ALA A 527 -29.47 -6.94 23.81
N LEU A 528 -30.46 -6.26 23.21
CA LEU A 528 -31.66 -5.82 23.93
C LEU A 528 -32.53 -7.00 24.38
N ALA A 529 -32.65 -8.06 23.59
CA ALA A 529 -33.35 -9.27 23.98
C ALA A 529 -32.65 -9.94 25.17
N GLU A 530 -31.33 -9.92 25.19
CA GLU A 530 -30.53 -10.57 26.23
C GLU A 530 -30.56 -9.81 27.56
N GLU A 531 -30.74 -8.48 27.54
CA GLU A 531 -31.07 -7.70 28.74
C GLU A 531 -32.41 -8.10 29.37
N LEU A 532 -33.34 -8.62 28.57
CA LEU A 532 -34.67 -9.05 29.00
C LEU A 532 -34.76 -10.56 29.30
N LYS A 533 -33.64 -11.30 29.28
CA LYS A 533 -33.68 -12.77 29.40
C LYS A 533 -34.27 -13.28 30.71
N SER A 534 -34.03 -12.57 31.81
CA SER A 534 -34.48 -12.91 33.15
C SER A 534 -35.83 -12.29 33.53
N ALA A 535 -36.45 -11.53 32.62
CA ALA A 535 -37.75 -10.96 32.88
C ALA A 535 -38.84 -12.05 32.93
N THR A 536 -39.76 -11.92 33.88
CA THR A 536 -40.84 -12.89 34.14
C THR A 536 -42.22 -12.32 33.89
N ASP A 537 -42.33 -11.00 33.68
CA ASP A 537 -43.56 -10.34 33.29
C ASP A 537 -43.83 -10.46 31.78
N GLU A 538 -45.09 -10.71 31.43
CA GLU A 538 -45.54 -10.92 30.04
C GLU A 538 -45.09 -9.81 29.07
N PRO A 539 -45.20 -8.50 29.42
CA PRO A 539 -44.79 -7.43 28.51
C PRO A 539 -43.30 -7.42 28.19
N ALA A 540 -42.42 -7.84 29.11
CA ALA A 540 -40.99 -7.95 28.87
C ALA A 540 -40.65 -9.21 28.06
N ILE A 541 -41.37 -10.32 28.27
CA ILE A 541 -41.25 -11.54 27.47
C ILE A 541 -41.63 -11.27 26.01
N ASP A 542 -42.73 -10.54 25.77
CA ASP A 542 -43.16 -10.16 24.42
C ASP A 542 -42.14 -9.27 23.71
N LEU A 543 -41.57 -8.28 24.41
CA LEU A 543 -40.52 -7.43 23.85
C LEU A 543 -39.27 -8.23 23.48
N ARG A 544 -38.83 -9.13 24.37
CA ARG A 544 -37.69 -10.02 24.10
C ARG A 544 -37.92 -10.84 22.83
N ASN A 545 -39.10 -11.44 22.70
CA ASN A 545 -39.43 -12.23 21.52
C ASN A 545 -39.49 -11.35 20.26
N SER A 546 -40.08 -10.16 20.35
CA SER A 546 -40.11 -9.20 19.24
C SER A 546 -38.71 -8.80 18.78
N TYR A 547 -37.79 -8.51 19.70
CA TYR A 547 -36.41 -8.15 19.34
C TYR A 547 -35.64 -9.32 18.72
N ARG A 548 -35.86 -10.56 19.19
CA ARG A 548 -35.29 -11.75 18.54
C ARG A 548 -35.80 -11.95 17.11
N GLU A 549 -37.09 -11.67 16.86
CA GLU A 549 -37.65 -11.73 15.51
C GLU A 549 -37.08 -10.63 14.60
N GLU A 550 -36.90 -9.40 15.10
CA GLU A 550 -36.23 -8.32 14.37
C GLU A 550 -34.77 -8.69 14.03
N ALA A 551 -34.03 -9.28 14.98
CA ALA A 551 -32.67 -9.76 14.77
C ALA A 551 -32.64 -10.85 13.68
N ARG A 552 -33.51 -11.86 13.77
CA ARG A 552 -33.63 -12.93 12.77
C ARG A 552 -33.97 -12.40 11.38
N ALA A 553 -34.91 -11.47 11.29
CA ALA A 553 -35.32 -10.87 10.02
C ALA A 553 -34.17 -10.07 9.39
N ALA A 554 -33.44 -9.28 10.18
CA ALA A 554 -32.26 -8.56 9.70
C ALA A 554 -31.14 -9.51 9.23
N THR A 555 -30.82 -10.56 9.99
CA THR A 555 -29.84 -11.58 9.58
C THR A 555 -30.27 -12.36 8.32
N ALA A 556 -31.56 -12.68 8.18
CA ALA A 556 -32.05 -13.34 6.97
C ALA A 556 -31.91 -12.44 5.74
N GLN A 557 -32.22 -11.14 5.87
CA GLN A 557 -32.05 -10.18 4.78
C GLN A 557 -30.57 -9.94 4.46
N ALA A 558 -29.70 -9.88 5.48
CA ALA A 558 -28.24 -9.79 5.34
C ALA A 558 -27.72 -10.87 4.38
N ARG A 559 -28.10 -12.11 4.67
CA ARG A 559 -27.74 -13.30 3.88
C ARG A 559 -28.27 -13.26 2.47
N GLN A 560 -29.54 -12.90 2.32
CA GLN A 560 -30.19 -12.79 1.01
C GLN A 560 -29.49 -11.78 0.10
N LEU A 561 -29.26 -10.56 0.61
CA LEU A 561 -28.69 -9.47 -0.18
C LEU A 561 -27.23 -9.76 -0.55
N CYS A 562 -26.43 -10.24 0.40
CA CYS A 562 -25.06 -10.65 0.14
C CYS A 562 -24.99 -11.76 -0.93
N ALA A 563 -25.85 -12.78 -0.82
CA ALA A 563 -25.93 -13.85 -1.80
C ALA A 563 -26.33 -13.34 -3.20
N GLU A 564 -27.35 -12.47 -3.30
CA GLU A 564 -27.74 -11.84 -4.55
C GLU A 564 -26.58 -11.11 -5.22
N GLY A 565 -25.77 -10.39 -4.43
CA GLY A 565 -24.58 -9.73 -4.93
C GLY A 565 -23.53 -10.71 -5.47
N TYR A 566 -23.18 -11.74 -4.69
CA TYR A 566 -22.19 -12.75 -5.11
C TYR A 566 -22.61 -13.53 -6.36
N LEU A 567 -23.90 -13.76 -6.57
CA LEU A 567 -24.42 -14.47 -7.74
C LEU A 567 -24.26 -13.68 -9.05
N LEU A 568 -23.98 -12.37 -8.98
CA LEU A 568 -23.68 -11.54 -10.15
C LEU A 568 -22.18 -11.50 -10.49
N GLN A 569 -21.32 -11.74 -9.51
CA GLN A 569 -19.87 -11.60 -9.64
C GLN A 569 -19.20 -12.88 -10.16
N ARG A 570 -17.92 -12.77 -10.52
CA ARG A 570 -17.08 -13.93 -10.84
C ARG A 570 -16.92 -14.86 -9.63
N PRO A 571 -16.79 -16.18 -9.87
CA PRO A 571 -16.62 -17.16 -8.81
C PRO A 571 -15.30 -16.96 -8.06
N LYS A 572 -15.38 -17.01 -6.72
CA LYS A 572 -14.24 -17.16 -5.81
C LYS A 572 -14.60 -18.19 -4.74
N ALA A 573 -13.62 -18.93 -4.24
CA ALA A 573 -13.88 -19.99 -3.26
C ALA A 573 -14.65 -19.49 -2.03
N ALA A 574 -14.29 -18.32 -1.49
CA ALA A 574 -15.01 -17.71 -0.35
C ALA A 574 -16.47 -17.34 -0.65
N LYS A 575 -16.77 -16.91 -1.90
CA LYS A 575 -18.15 -16.61 -2.32
C LYS A 575 -18.97 -17.90 -2.43
N VAL A 576 -18.40 -18.95 -3.01
CA VAL A 576 -19.04 -20.27 -3.06
C VAL A 576 -19.27 -20.82 -1.66
N ASP A 577 -18.30 -20.66 -0.76
CA ASP A 577 -18.43 -21.07 0.64
C ASP A 577 -19.61 -20.37 1.33
N TYR A 578 -19.70 -19.05 1.17
CA TYR A 578 -20.78 -18.26 1.73
C TYR A 578 -22.14 -18.70 1.18
N LEU A 579 -22.25 -18.84 -0.15
CA LEU A 579 -23.49 -19.26 -0.81
C LEU A 579 -23.91 -20.67 -0.39
N HIS A 580 -22.97 -21.60 -0.28
CA HIS A 580 -23.24 -22.99 0.12
C HIS A 580 -23.63 -23.08 1.60
N THR A 581 -22.85 -22.44 2.48
CA THR A 581 -23.10 -22.42 3.93
C THR A 581 -24.48 -21.87 4.28
N HIS A 582 -24.98 -20.89 3.50
CA HIS A 582 -26.30 -20.29 3.71
C HIS A 582 -27.40 -20.87 2.81
N GLY A 583 -27.13 -21.96 2.07
CA GLY A 583 -28.13 -22.70 1.32
C GLY A 583 -28.64 -22.04 0.04
N PHE A 584 -27.85 -21.19 -0.60
CA PHE A 584 -28.17 -20.56 -1.89
C PHE A 584 -27.71 -21.37 -3.10
N VAL A 585 -26.67 -22.20 -2.94
CA VAL A 585 -26.16 -23.08 -3.98
C VAL A 585 -26.04 -24.52 -3.50
N ASP A 586 -26.18 -25.46 -4.42
CA ASP A 586 -25.81 -26.86 -4.22
C ASP A 586 -24.55 -27.19 -5.03
N ILE A 587 -23.72 -28.10 -4.49
CA ILE A 587 -22.49 -28.56 -5.13
C ILE A 587 -22.62 -30.06 -5.43
N ASN A 588 -22.36 -30.46 -6.67
CA ASN A 588 -22.47 -31.86 -7.08
C ASN A 588 -21.26 -32.29 -7.92
N LEU A 589 -20.77 -33.51 -7.67
CA LEU A 589 -19.76 -34.16 -8.50
C LEU A 589 -20.37 -34.54 -9.86
N VAL A 590 -19.69 -34.17 -10.95
CA VAL A 590 -20.15 -34.43 -12.34
C VAL A 590 -19.24 -35.42 -13.04
N LYS A 591 -17.92 -35.24 -12.92
CA LYS A 591 -16.91 -36.11 -13.55
C LYS A 591 -15.83 -36.41 -12.54
N LYS A 592 -15.31 -37.64 -12.57
CA LYS A 592 -14.21 -38.10 -11.72
C LYS A 592 -13.05 -38.56 -12.59
N ARG A 593 -11.86 -37.98 -12.37
CA ARG A 593 -10.58 -38.33 -13.01
C ARG A 593 -10.69 -38.60 -14.53
N VAL A 594 -11.26 -37.66 -15.27
CA VAL A 594 -11.33 -37.74 -16.75
C VAL A 594 -10.00 -37.28 -17.35
N PRO A 595 -9.39 -38.04 -18.27
CA PRO A 595 -8.12 -37.65 -18.87
C PRO A 595 -8.27 -36.42 -19.77
N LEU A 596 -7.30 -35.50 -19.69
CA LEU A 596 -7.21 -34.31 -20.53
C LEU A 596 -6.10 -34.44 -21.56
N LYS A 597 -6.19 -33.63 -22.64
CA LYS A 597 -5.16 -33.58 -23.69
C LYS A 597 -3.77 -33.15 -23.17
N ALA A 598 -3.74 -32.42 -22.05
CA ALA A 598 -2.50 -31.98 -21.42
C ALA A 598 -1.77 -33.12 -20.66
N GLY A 599 -2.39 -34.30 -20.52
CA GLY A 599 -1.81 -35.49 -19.89
C GLY A 599 -2.18 -35.67 -18.42
N ASP A 600 -2.88 -34.71 -17.82
CA ASP A 600 -3.43 -34.77 -16.47
C ASP A 600 -4.90 -35.26 -16.44
N TYR A 601 -5.43 -35.43 -15.23
CA TYR A 601 -6.79 -35.93 -14.98
C TYR A 601 -7.63 -34.87 -14.26
N LEU A 602 -8.89 -34.74 -14.69
CA LEU A 602 -9.84 -33.75 -14.19
C LEU A 602 -10.97 -34.38 -13.38
N THR A 603 -11.18 -33.91 -12.17
CA THR A 603 -12.46 -34.02 -11.47
C THR A 603 -13.23 -32.70 -11.61
N GLU A 604 -14.50 -32.78 -11.99
CA GLU A 604 -15.37 -31.62 -12.23
C GLU A 604 -16.57 -31.69 -11.28
N TYR A 605 -16.80 -30.61 -10.54
CA TYR A 605 -18.01 -30.36 -9.78
C TYR A 605 -18.80 -29.22 -10.42
N VAL A 606 -20.11 -29.28 -10.31
CA VAL A 606 -21.01 -28.19 -10.69
C VAL A 606 -21.59 -27.53 -9.45
N ILE A 607 -21.68 -26.20 -9.51
CA ILE A 607 -22.27 -25.36 -8.48
C ILE A 607 -23.57 -24.80 -9.08
N ARG A 608 -24.71 -25.10 -8.46
CA ARG A 608 -26.03 -24.75 -8.99
C ARG A 608 -26.74 -23.71 -8.13
N ASP A 609 -27.33 -22.70 -8.77
CA ASP A 609 -28.20 -21.72 -8.10
C ASP A 609 -29.53 -22.40 -7.74
N LYS A 610 -29.77 -22.62 -6.44
CA LYS A 610 -30.97 -23.34 -5.97
C LYS A 610 -32.26 -22.63 -6.34
N ARG A 611 -32.23 -21.31 -6.54
CA ARG A 611 -33.41 -20.52 -6.95
C ARG A 611 -33.89 -20.85 -8.36
N LYS A 612 -33.00 -21.43 -9.18
CA LYS A 612 -33.28 -21.88 -10.55
C LYS A 612 -33.65 -23.35 -10.64
N ILE A 613 -33.55 -24.12 -9.55
CA ILE A 613 -33.97 -25.52 -9.53
C ILE A 613 -35.49 -25.56 -9.36
N LYS A 614 -36.22 -25.75 -10.47
CA LYS A 614 -37.69 -25.83 -10.48
C LYS A 614 -38.16 -27.16 -11.06
N PRO A 615 -39.29 -27.72 -10.57
CA PRO A 615 -39.90 -28.90 -11.19
C PRO A 615 -40.13 -28.69 -12.68
N GLY A 616 -39.60 -29.59 -13.52
CA GLY A 616 -39.73 -29.54 -14.98
C GLY A 616 -38.68 -28.71 -15.73
N GLN A 617 -37.74 -28.03 -15.05
CA GLN A 617 -36.61 -27.37 -15.69
C GLN A 617 -35.40 -28.30 -15.81
N ARG A 618 -34.53 -28.07 -16.81
CA ARG A 618 -33.28 -28.84 -16.93
C ARG A 618 -32.34 -28.42 -15.81
N SER A 619 -31.67 -29.37 -15.18
CA SER A 619 -30.70 -29.09 -14.13
C SER A 619 -29.57 -28.17 -14.61
N GLU A 620 -29.23 -28.24 -15.88
CA GLU A 620 -28.23 -27.40 -16.57
C GLU A 620 -28.61 -25.91 -16.59
N ASP A 621 -29.90 -25.57 -16.57
CA ASP A 621 -30.36 -24.17 -16.53
C ASP A 621 -30.03 -23.49 -15.18
N ALA A 622 -29.77 -24.31 -14.14
CA ALA A 622 -29.34 -23.89 -12.82
C ALA A 622 -27.81 -23.88 -12.65
N ASP A 623 -27.04 -24.40 -13.62
CA ASP A 623 -25.58 -24.46 -13.54
C ASP A 623 -24.98 -23.04 -13.54
N LEU A 624 -24.46 -22.64 -12.38
CA LEU A 624 -23.90 -21.31 -12.16
C LEU A 624 -22.42 -21.29 -12.50
N TRP A 625 -21.65 -22.19 -11.90
CA TRP A 625 -20.18 -22.29 -12.03
C TRP A 625 -19.72 -23.75 -11.99
N PHE A 626 -18.46 -23.97 -12.32
CA PHE A 626 -17.80 -25.28 -12.27
C PHE A 626 -16.52 -25.20 -11.44
N ALA A 627 -16.27 -26.21 -10.61
CA ALA A 627 -15.00 -26.38 -9.91
C ALA A 627 -14.21 -27.53 -10.55
N HIS A 628 -12.99 -27.24 -10.96
CA HIS A 628 -12.10 -28.14 -11.67
C HIS A 628 -10.91 -28.46 -10.77
N PHE A 629 -10.69 -29.75 -10.48
CA PHE A 629 -9.54 -30.24 -9.72
C PHE A 629 -8.68 -31.13 -10.60
N HIS A 630 -7.39 -30.80 -10.67
CA HIS A 630 -6.42 -31.43 -11.53
C HIS A 630 -5.54 -32.39 -10.75
N TYR A 631 -5.26 -33.55 -11.34
CA TYR A 631 -4.47 -34.63 -10.75
C TYR A 631 -3.47 -35.19 -11.76
N ARG A 632 -2.25 -35.43 -11.34
CA ARG A 632 -1.21 -36.08 -12.15
C ARG A 632 -1.57 -37.47 -12.67
N SER A 633 -2.39 -38.22 -11.95
CA SER A 633 -2.76 -39.60 -12.31
C SER A 633 -4.18 -39.95 -11.85
N VAL A 634 -4.76 -41.00 -12.45
CA VAL A 634 -6.08 -41.51 -12.07
C VAL A 634 -6.10 -42.08 -10.64
N GLU A 635 -4.97 -42.59 -10.15
CA GLU A 635 -4.78 -43.16 -8.81
C GLU A 635 -4.45 -42.12 -7.73
N SER A 636 -4.30 -40.84 -8.12
CA SER A 636 -3.99 -39.78 -7.16
C SER A 636 -5.12 -39.64 -6.12
N PRO A 637 -4.81 -39.58 -4.81
CA PRO A 637 -5.82 -39.49 -3.76
C PRO A 637 -6.76 -38.30 -3.96
N ALA A 638 -8.06 -38.48 -3.76
CA ALA A 638 -9.07 -37.42 -3.91
C ALA A 638 -8.75 -36.16 -3.11
N SER A 639 -8.26 -36.32 -1.89
CA SER A 639 -7.87 -35.24 -0.98
C SER A 639 -6.57 -34.52 -1.36
N LYS A 640 -5.89 -34.91 -2.43
CA LYS A 640 -4.61 -34.34 -2.86
C LYS A 640 -4.58 -34.03 -4.35
N PRO A 641 -5.43 -33.09 -4.83
CA PRO A 641 -5.26 -32.52 -6.16
C PRO A 641 -3.92 -31.78 -6.26
N ASP A 642 -3.36 -31.68 -7.46
CA ASP A 642 -2.20 -30.81 -7.68
C ASP A 642 -2.62 -29.33 -7.63
N PHE A 643 -3.84 -29.00 -8.11
CA PHE A 643 -4.48 -27.70 -7.90
C PHE A 643 -6.00 -27.74 -8.21
N GLY A 644 -6.75 -26.75 -7.70
CA GLY A 644 -8.17 -26.56 -7.96
C GLY A 644 -8.50 -25.13 -8.39
N HIS A 645 -9.50 -24.95 -9.25
CA HIS A 645 -9.97 -23.63 -9.67
C HIS A 645 -11.44 -23.61 -10.10
N LEU A 646 -12.05 -22.42 -10.07
CA LEU A 646 -13.41 -22.17 -10.49
C LEU A 646 -13.46 -21.63 -11.93
N LYS A 647 -14.57 -21.94 -12.62
CA LYS A 647 -14.86 -21.43 -13.96
C LYS A 647 -16.30 -21.01 -14.08
N THR A 648 -16.53 -19.95 -14.86
CA THR A 648 -17.86 -19.64 -15.38
C THR A 648 -18.26 -20.63 -16.49
N PRO A 649 -19.55 -20.70 -16.88
CA PRO A 649 -19.99 -21.56 -17.96
C PRO A 649 -19.30 -21.26 -19.31
N ALA A 650 -19.00 -19.99 -19.58
CA ALA A 650 -18.28 -19.55 -20.77
C ALA A 650 -16.80 -20.00 -20.77
N GLU A 651 -16.19 -20.09 -19.59
CA GLU A 651 -14.78 -20.46 -19.41
C GLU A 651 -14.56 -21.97 -19.34
N ARG A 652 -15.60 -22.75 -19.03
CA ARG A 652 -15.54 -24.20 -18.74
C ARG A 652 -14.66 -24.99 -19.72
N ARG A 653 -14.71 -24.65 -21.01
CA ARG A 653 -14.02 -25.36 -22.10
C ARG A 653 -12.55 -24.96 -22.33
N PHE A 654 -12.10 -23.84 -21.78
CA PHE A 654 -10.74 -23.34 -21.98
C PHE A 654 -9.84 -23.77 -20.83
N THR A 655 -8.56 -24.03 -21.10
CA THR A 655 -7.55 -24.23 -20.06
C THR A 655 -7.24 -22.92 -19.33
N ARG A 656 -6.69 -23.00 -18.12
CA ARG A 656 -6.27 -21.79 -17.36
C ARG A 656 -5.31 -20.93 -18.19
N LYS A 657 -4.32 -21.57 -18.81
CA LYS A 657 -3.33 -20.90 -19.65
C LYS A 657 -3.96 -20.16 -20.84
N GLU A 658 -4.91 -20.79 -21.54
CA GLU A 658 -5.63 -20.13 -22.64
C GLU A 658 -6.44 -18.92 -22.17
N LEU A 659 -7.13 -19.01 -21.03
CA LEU A 659 -7.87 -17.88 -20.47
C LEU A 659 -6.94 -16.72 -20.10
N ILE A 660 -5.80 -17.01 -19.47
CA ILE A 660 -4.80 -15.99 -19.10
C ILE A 660 -4.17 -15.37 -20.35
N ASP A 661 -3.88 -16.15 -21.37
CA ASP A 661 -3.33 -15.64 -22.63
C ASP A 661 -4.33 -14.73 -23.36
N GLN A 662 -5.63 -15.11 -23.39
CA GLN A 662 -6.70 -14.24 -23.91
C GLN A 662 -6.83 -12.93 -23.11
N ALA A 663 -6.59 -12.98 -21.79
CA ALA A 663 -6.67 -11.83 -20.90
C ALA A 663 -5.38 -10.98 -20.84
N ARG A 664 -4.28 -11.38 -21.50
CA ARG A 664 -2.93 -10.85 -21.27
C ARG A 664 -2.77 -9.33 -21.36
N ALA A 665 -3.63 -8.65 -22.12
CA ALA A 665 -3.60 -7.20 -22.30
C ALA A 665 -4.27 -6.43 -21.15
N ASN A 666 -4.97 -7.12 -20.23
CA ASN A 666 -5.70 -6.53 -19.13
C ASN A 666 -5.24 -7.16 -17.80
N ASN A 667 -4.45 -6.42 -17.03
CA ASN A 667 -3.89 -6.87 -15.76
C ASN A 667 -4.97 -7.36 -14.79
N ARG A 668 -6.08 -6.63 -14.67
CA ARG A 668 -7.20 -7.00 -13.78
C ARG A 668 -7.87 -8.29 -14.22
N ALA A 669 -8.03 -8.51 -15.53
CA ALA A 669 -8.60 -9.75 -16.05
C ALA A 669 -7.71 -10.96 -15.75
N VAL A 670 -6.38 -10.83 -15.92
CA VAL A 670 -5.40 -11.86 -15.53
C VAL A 670 -5.50 -12.17 -14.04
N ILE A 671 -5.52 -11.15 -13.19
CA ILE A 671 -5.63 -11.30 -11.73
C ILE A 671 -6.95 -11.96 -11.34
N ASN A 672 -8.06 -11.60 -11.98
CA ASN A 672 -9.38 -12.19 -11.68
C ASN A 672 -9.46 -13.68 -12.03
N LEU A 673 -8.72 -14.15 -13.03
CA LEU A 673 -8.58 -15.59 -13.32
C LEU A 673 -7.75 -16.30 -12.25
N ASP A 674 -6.75 -15.63 -11.71
CA ASP A 674 -5.91 -16.15 -10.64
C ASP A 674 -6.61 -16.15 -9.26
N LYS A 675 -7.47 -15.16 -8.98
CA LYS A 675 -8.36 -15.13 -7.80
C LYS A 675 -9.41 -16.27 -7.78
N ALA A 676 -9.55 -17.03 -8.88
CA ALA A 676 -10.48 -18.15 -8.99
C ALA A 676 -9.91 -19.50 -8.49
N LEU A 677 -8.66 -19.52 -8.00
CA LEU A 677 -8.06 -20.71 -7.38
C LEU A 677 -8.86 -21.15 -6.13
N ILE A 678 -8.88 -22.46 -5.90
CA ILE A 678 -9.49 -23.09 -4.74
C ILE A 678 -8.36 -23.69 -3.90
N GLU A 679 -8.16 -23.16 -2.71
CA GLU A 679 -7.09 -23.57 -1.79
C GLU A 679 -7.65 -24.09 -0.48
N ALA A 680 -6.78 -24.74 0.30
CA ALA A 680 -7.10 -25.21 1.64
C ALA A 680 -7.53 -24.06 2.57
N PRO A 681 -8.68 -24.19 3.28
CA PRO A 681 -9.40 -25.43 3.56
C PRO A 681 -10.69 -25.58 2.73
N LEU A 682 -10.94 -24.67 1.78
CA LEU A 682 -12.22 -24.57 1.07
C LEU A 682 -12.36 -25.64 0.00
N ASP A 683 -11.25 -26.10 -0.57
CA ASP A 683 -11.21 -27.29 -1.41
C ASP A 683 -11.84 -28.51 -0.72
N GLN A 684 -11.37 -28.83 0.49
CA GLN A 684 -11.81 -29.98 1.27
C GLN A 684 -13.21 -29.76 1.84
N LYS A 685 -13.50 -28.56 2.37
CA LYS A 685 -14.81 -28.22 2.95
C LYS A 685 -15.94 -28.35 1.92
N LEU A 686 -15.71 -27.90 0.68
CA LEU A 686 -16.78 -27.75 -0.31
C LEU A 686 -16.83 -28.86 -1.36
N PHE A 687 -15.69 -29.42 -1.75
CA PHE A 687 -15.62 -30.25 -2.96
C PHE A 687 -15.04 -31.64 -2.70
N LEU A 688 -13.82 -31.73 -2.14
CA LEU A 688 -13.10 -33.01 -2.07
C LEU A 688 -13.80 -34.01 -1.14
N ILE A 689 -14.55 -33.54 -0.14
CA ILE A 689 -15.40 -34.37 0.73
C ILE A 689 -16.57 -35.05 -0.01
N LEU A 690 -16.93 -34.58 -1.21
CA LEU A 690 -18.00 -35.15 -2.02
C LEU A 690 -17.49 -36.27 -2.95
N GLU A 691 -16.18 -36.54 -2.97
CA GLU A 691 -15.56 -37.64 -3.76
C GLU A 691 -15.30 -38.90 -2.90
N VAL A 692 -15.98 -39.03 -1.76
CA VAL A 692 -15.85 -40.17 -0.83
C VAL A 692 -16.50 -41.43 -1.38
#